data_AF-A0AAD2CDL5-F1
#
_entry.id   AF-A0AAD2CDL5-F1
#
_cell.length_a   1.000
_cell.length_b   1.000
_cell.length_c   1.000
_cell.angle_alpha   90.00
_cell.angle_beta   90.00
_cell.angle_gamma   90.00
#
_symmetry.space_group_name_H-M   'P 1'
#
loop_
_entity.id
_entity.type
_entity.pdbx_description
1 polymer ?
#
loop_
_entity_poly.entity_id
_entity_poly.type
_entity_poly.pdbx_seq_one_letter_code
_entity_poly.pdbx_strand_id
1 'polypeptide(L)'
;MRAPETHLSHVDFTKTQLGVLGGIIVLTVDHINPVKVFLHVFPSVAPWHIVMVCMLLSLYIWVTEFKKLLYYSVRIFFHSILSIFFREVEVIGRDKLPRHGPIIFTVNHANQFIDAVTLLSTCSHRVSYLMADASYKRRIIGDLAWALDVVPVKRAQDSAISGTGKVVFTKDQALSEGANTLIMTVAGTDTVFTEQLKIGDKIRPTGTAIGVKVTELLDDGNVIVDGSDVPPAEYEKVFTKTEPNTFDILKKIDQKDVYGKVLDKLASGGCIGIFPEGGSHDRTDLLPLKVGVALIAYSSLEKDDLNVPIVPVGLNYFRSHRWRGRATVEFGQPIYIDPSTLKDYKEGGANKRRVCNELLDRIQDSMRSVIVATPDYESLQLIHTARRLYQRKGLQGKEKQDMARRFAEGYKMLSLLTQGDPPERWLDLQQRMIAYQKELRDLGIRDYQIPALDREKSDVKELEPDDVLGILRIPYQLVHIMILLLLAAIPTLFLNLPVGLLAGIYSERRRKKLLAKSKVKVRAYDVMLTEKVLFCIVAIPSLWLFYFLVLSVFTDLDGPTIGLFIVSLPVFAYMGIIATEAGMVTFNDIRPYYKRLFPSSRRKLRALPATRRQLQVDLRAFIKKVGPALGEIYYGKELNWQQIQERSRLSSARLKDMTPDDNAPQDGQSGDKKDK
;
A
#
# COMPACT_ATOMS: atom_id res chain seq x y z
N MET A 1 13.20 29.23 -32.00
CA MET A 1 12.95 27.93 -32.65
C MET A 1 12.61 26.93 -31.55
N ARG A 2 11.32 26.56 -31.43
CA ARG A 2 10.83 25.59 -30.46
C ARG A 2 11.12 24.19 -30.99
N ALA A 3 11.93 23.42 -30.28
CA ALA A 3 12.08 22.00 -30.52
C ALA A 3 10.74 21.29 -30.23
N PRO A 4 10.33 20.30 -31.03
CA PRO A 4 9.03 19.67 -30.87
C PRO A 4 9.01 18.88 -29.55
N GLU A 5 8.07 19.24 -28.68
CA GLU A 5 7.68 18.47 -27.51
C GLU A 5 7.20 17.09 -27.99
N THR A 6 8.09 16.10 -27.96
CA THR A 6 7.70 14.70 -28.11
C THR A 6 6.99 14.28 -26.82
N HIS A 7 5.67 14.52 -26.81
CA HIS A 7 4.69 13.91 -25.93
C HIS A 7 4.75 12.37 -26.08
N LEU A 8 5.69 11.72 -25.38
CA LEU A 8 5.57 10.31 -25.00
C LEU A 8 4.75 10.26 -23.70
N SER A 9 3.54 10.82 -23.75
CA SER A 9 2.57 10.90 -22.66
C SER A 9 1.37 10.07 -23.05
N HIS A 10 1.09 9.03 -22.27
CA HIS A 10 0.20 7.92 -22.62
C HIS A 10 0.80 7.08 -23.77
N VAL A 11 1.04 5.78 -23.53
CA VAL A 11 0.66 4.86 -24.60
C VAL A 11 -0.84 5.10 -24.72
N ASP A 12 -1.24 5.95 -25.66
CA ASP A 12 -2.63 6.15 -26.02
C ASP A 12 -3.13 4.75 -26.35
N PHE A 13 -3.77 4.09 -25.38
CA PHE A 13 -4.39 2.79 -25.60
C PHE A 13 -5.26 2.86 -26.84
N THR A 14 -5.88 4.01 -27.09
CA THR A 14 -6.56 4.41 -28.32
C THR A 14 -5.70 4.33 -29.58
N LYS A 15 -4.46 4.82 -29.64
CA LYS A 15 -3.62 4.76 -30.85
C LYS A 15 -3.13 3.35 -31.16
N THR A 16 -2.73 2.59 -30.14
CA THR A 16 -2.35 1.18 -30.32
C THR A 16 -3.56 0.33 -30.69
N GLN A 17 -4.72 0.57 -30.07
CA GLN A 17 -5.99 -0.08 -30.43
C GLN A 17 -6.44 0.31 -31.84
N LEU A 18 -6.31 1.58 -32.24
CA LEU A 18 -6.57 2.05 -33.60
C LEU A 18 -5.60 1.43 -34.60
N GLY A 19 -4.34 1.24 -34.23
CA GLY A 19 -3.34 0.54 -35.04
C GLY A 19 -3.65 -0.95 -35.20
N VAL A 20 -4.04 -1.62 -34.11
CA VAL A 20 -4.48 -3.04 -34.14
C VAL A 20 -5.78 -3.18 -34.93
N LEU A 21 -6.76 -2.32 -34.69
CA LEU A 21 -8.02 -2.28 -35.43
C LEU A 21 -7.78 -2.00 -36.91
N GLY A 22 -6.92 -1.03 -37.22
CA GLY A 22 -6.46 -0.75 -38.58
C GLY A 22 -5.80 -1.97 -39.22
N GLY A 23 -4.95 -2.69 -38.48
CA GLY A 23 -4.36 -3.95 -38.92
C GLY A 23 -5.40 -5.05 -39.18
N ILE A 24 -6.40 -5.20 -38.30
CA ILE A 24 -7.51 -6.15 -38.49
C ILE A 24 -8.34 -5.76 -39.72
N ILE A 25 -8.63 -4.47 -39.91
CA ILE A 25 -9.34 -3.94 -41.08
C ILE A 25 -8.54 -4.25 -42.35
N VAL A 26 -7.23 -3.98 -42.36
CA VAL A 26 -6.35 -4.31 -43.48
C VAL A 26 -6.36 -5.81 -43.78
N LEU A 27 -6.37 -6.67 -42.76
CA LEU A 27 -6.46 -8.12 -42.93
C LEU A 27 -7.84 -8.62 -43.35
N THR A 28 -8.91 -7.86 -43.14
CA THR A 28 -10.28 -8.24 -43.53
C THR A 28 -10.69 -7.71 -44.89
N VAL A 29 -10.08 -6.62 -45.38
CA VAL A 29 -10.37 -6.04 -46.69
C VAL A 29 -9.49 -6.70 -47.75
N ASP A 30 -10.11 -7.49 -48.62
CA ASP A 30 -9.44 -8.35 -49.60
C ASP A 30 -8.39 -7.65 -50.48
N HIS A 31 -8.67 -6.44 -50.95
CA HIS A 31 -7.82 -5.70 -51.89
C HIS A 31 -6.55 -5.11 -51.26
N ILE A 32 -6.53 -4.94 -49.94
CA ILE A 32 -5.38 -4.40 -49.20
C ILE A 32 -4.80 -5.43 -48.23
N ASN A 33 -5.38 -6.63 -48.14
CA ASN A 33 -4.89 -7.69 -47.30
C ASN A 33 -3.50 -8.14 -47.83
N PRO A 34 -2.42 -7.89 -47.08
CA PRO A 34 -1.06 -8.15 -47.54
C PRO A 34 -0.82 -9.64 -47.81
N VAL A 35 -1.53 -10.54 -47.12
CA VAL A 35 -1.46 -11.99 -47.36
C VAL A 35 -2.06 -12.32 -48.73
N LYS A 36 -3.24 -11.77 -49.05
CA LYS A 36 -3.90 -11.99 -50.35
C LYS A 36 -3.12 -11.35 -51.50
N VAL A 37 -2.58 -10.15 -51.31
CA VAL A 37 -1.71 -9.47 -52.28
C VAL A 37 -0.44 -10.29 -52.53
N PHE A 38 0.21 -10.78 -51.47
CA PHE A 38 1.40 -11.63 -51.58
C PHE A 38 1.11 -12.93 -52.33
N LEU A 39 0.00 -13.61 -52.02
CA LEU A 39 -0.42 -14.84 -52.70
C LEU A 39 -0.76 -14.60 -54.18
N HIS A 40 -1.27 -13.41 -54.52
CA HIS A 40 -1.55 -13.03 -55.91
C HIS A 40 -0.26 -12.79 -56.72
N VAL A 41 0.76 -12.17 -56.09
CA VAL A 41 2.08 -11.95 -56.72
C VAL A 41 2.89 -13.25 -56.81
N PHE A 42 2.74 -14.16 -55.84
CA PHE A 42 3.47 -15.43 -55.77
C PHE A 42 2.50 -16.64 -55.77
N PRO A 43 1.86 -16.95 -56.91
CA PRO A 43 0.84 -18.01 -56.98
C PRO A 43 1.38 -19.42 -56.70
N SER A 44 2.70 -19.64 -56.77
CA SER A 44 3.36 -20.89 -56.38
C SER A 44 3.34 -21.13 -54.86
N VAL A 45 3.09 -20.09 -54.05
CA VAL A 45 3.01 -20.20 -52.59
C VAL A 45 1.56 -20.46 -52.19
N ALA A 46 1.28 -21.67 -51.72
CA ALA A 46 -0.03 -21.96 -51.15
C ALA A 46 -0.24 -21.26 -49.78
N PRO A 47 -1.47 -20.82 -49.41
CA PRO A 47 -1.75 -20.11 -48.15
C PRO A 47 -1.24 -20.81 -46.88
N TRP A 48 -1.19 -22.14 -46.88
CA TRP A 48 -0.73 -22.96 -45.76
C TRP A 48 0.77 -22.82 -45.50
N HIS A 49 1.58 -22.48 -46.51
CA HIS A 49 3.00 -22.17 -46.30
C HIS A 49 3.17 -20.89 -45.49
N ILE A 50 2.34 -19.87 -45.73
CA ILE A 50 2.36 -18.62 -44.96
C ILE A 50 1.96 -18.89 -43.52
N VAL A 51 0.87 -19.64 -43.32
CA VAL A 51 0.43 -20.06 -41.97
C VAL A 51 1.52 -20.83 -41.25
N MET A 52 2.19 -21.78 -41.92
CA MET A 52 3.28 -22.56 -41.35
C MET A 52 4.47 -21.68 -40.96
N VAL A 53 4.89 -20.74 -41.81
CA VAL A 53 5.97 -19.78 -41.50
C VAL A 53 5.58 -18.90 -40.32
N CYS A 54 4.36 -18.37 -40.28
CA CYS A 54 3.85 -17.60 -39.14
C CYS A 54 3.82 -18.44 -37.85
N MET A 55 3.41 -19.71 -37.91
CA MET A 55 3.43 -20.63 -36.77
C MET A 55 4.85 -20.91 -36.29
N LEU A 56 5.79 -21.16 -37.21
CA LEU A 56 7.20 -21.40 -36.88
C LEU A 56 7.87 -20.16 -36.28
N LEU A 57 7.59 -18.97 -36.82
CA LEU A 57 8.05 -17.69 -36.25
C LEU A 57 7.45 -17.46 -34.87
N SER A 58 6.15 -17.72 -34.70
CA SER A 58 5.47 -17.60 -33.39
C SER A 58 6.04 -18.58 -32.38
N LEU A 59 6.31 -19.83 -32.79
CA LEU A 59 6.96 -20.84 -31.96
C LEU A 59 8.40 -20.45 -31.61
N TYR A 60 9.17 -19.94 -32.59
CA TYR A 60 10.53 -19.45 -32.35
C TYR A 60 10.53 -18.32 -31.31
N ILE A 61 9.71 -17.28 -31.51
CA ILE A 61 9.56 -16.18 -30.55
C ILE A 61 9.12 -16.72 -29.18
N TRP A 62 8.17 -17.66 -29.16
CA TRP A 62 7.70 -18.27 -27.93
C TRP A 62 8.81 -19.02 -27.20
N VAL A 63 9.64 -19.79 -27.89
CA VAL A 63 10.76 -20.53 -27.30
C VAL A 63 11.87 -19.60 -26.83
N THR A 64 12.27 -18.62 -27.65
CA THR A 64 13.39 -17.72 -27.32
C THR A 64 13.04 -16.68 -26.26
N GLU A 65 11.78 -16.22 -26.25
CA GLU A 65 11.32 -15.15 -25.36
C GLU A 65 10.27 -15.61 -24.35
N PHE A 66 10.16 -16.93 -24.13
CA PHE A 66 9.17 -17.55 -23.24
C PHE A 66 9.06 -16.83 -21.90
N LYS A 67 10.20 -16.56 -21.25
CA LYS A 67 10.25 -15.91 -19.95
C LYS A 67 9.71 -14.47 -19.97
N LYS A 68 10.02 -13.70 -21.01
CA LYS A 68 9.50 -12.33 -21.15
C LYS A 68 7.99 -12.37 -21.42
N LEU A 69 7.55 -13.22 -22.35
CA LEU A 69 6.13 -13.40 -22.67
C LEU A 69 5.35 -13.81 -21.42
N LEU A 70 5.84 -14.81 -20.69
CA LEU A 70 5.22 -15.27 -19.44
C LEU A 70 5.13 -14.14 -18.41
N TYR A 71 6.21 -13.37 -18.20
CA TYR A 71 6.20 -12.22 -17.31
C TYR A 71 5.09 -11.21 -17.69
N TYR A 72 5.01 -10.83 -18.97
CA TYR A 72 4.00 -9.88 -19.44
C TYR A 72 2.58 -10.44 -19.36
N SER A 73 2.38 -11.72 -19.67
CA SER A 73 1.09 -12.39 -19.51
C SER A 73 0.63 -12.41 -18.05
N VAL A 74 1.51 -12.77 -17.11
CA VAL A 74 1.21 -12.72 -15.67
C VAL A 74 0.94 -11.30 -15.20
N ARG A 75 1.69 -10.31 -15.73
CA ARG A 75 1.46 -8.89 -15.44
C ARG A 75 0.10 -8.40 -15.94
N ILE A 76 -0.30 -8.76 -17.16
CA ILE A 76 -1.63 -8.41 -17.72
C ILE A 76 -2.73 -9.07 -16.89
N PHE A 77 -2.56 -10.34 -16.53
CA PHE A 77 -3.49 -11.05 -15.65
C PHE A 77 -3.68 -10.32 -14.30
N PHE A 78 -2.60 -9.90 -13.66
CA PHE A 78 -2.68 -9.15 -12.41
C PHE A 78 -3.24 -7.75 -12.57
N HIS A 79 -2.98 -7.07 -13.69
CA HIS A 79 -3.59 -5.80 -14.01
C HIS A 79 -5.13 -5.95 -14.13
N SER A 80 -5.61 -7.00 -14.80
CA SER A 80 -7.04 -7.34 -14.88
C SER A 80 -7.64 -7.58 -13.50
N ILE A 81 -6.95 -8.32 -12.62
CA ILE A 81 -7.37 -8.51 -11.22
C ILE A 81 -7.49 -7.17 -10.51
N LEU A 82 -6.51 -6.27 -10.59
CA LEU A 82 -6.62 -4.96 -9.95
C LEU A 82 -7.81 -4.16 -10.47
N SER A 83 -8.07 -4.19 -11.78
CA SER A 83 -9.22 -3.49 -12.38
C SER A 83 -10.58 -3.99 -11.88
N ILE A 84 -10.65 -5.26 -11.49
CA ILE A 84 -11.83 -5.90 -10.90
C ILE A 84 -11.97 -5.48 -9.43
N PHE A 85 -10.91 -5.62 -8.64
CA PHE A 85 -10.95 -5.42 -7.19
C PHE A 85 -10.92 -3.95 -6.76
N PHE A 86 -10.28 -3.08 -7.54
CA PHE A 86 -10.21 -1.64 -7.31
C PHE A 86 -11.02 -0.88 -8.35
N ARG A 87 -11.82 0.05 -7.87
CA ARG A 87 -12.57 0.96 -8.74
C ARG A 87 -11.67 1.89 -9.52
N GLU A 88 -10.65 2.37 -8.85
CA GLU A 88 -9.76 3.40 -9.35
C GLU A 88 -8.41 3.19 -8.70
N VAL A 89 -7.38 3.12 -9.54
CA VAL A 89 -5.97 3.12 -9.14
C VAL A 89 -5.34 4.34 -9.77
N GLU A 90 -5.19 5.40 -8.98
CA GLU A 90 -4.57 6.64 -9.44
C GLU A 90 -3.06 6.56 -9.27
N VAL A 91 -2.31 6.97 -10.30
CA VAL A 91 -0.85 6.96 -10.29
C VAL A 91 -0.31 8.38 -10.32
N ILE A 92 0.51 8.73 -9.32
CA ILE A 92 1.10 10.06 -9.15
C ILE A 92 2.63 9.93 -9.22
N GLY A 93 3.31 10.87 -9.89
CA GLY A 93 4.78 10.96 -9.88
C GLY A 93 5.49 9.98 -10.80
N ARG A 94 4.78 9.35 -11.76
CA ARG A 94 5.38 8.42 -12.73
C ARG A 94 6.48 9.08 -13.57
N ASP A 95 6.36 10.39 -13.78
CA ASP A 95 7.33 11.27 -14.44
C ASP A 95 8.66 11.39 -13.69
N LYS A 96 8.69 11.12 -12.38
CA LYS A 96 9.91 11.15 -11.55
C LYS A 96 10.75 9.89 -11.70
N LEU A 97 10.23 8.85 -12.33
CA LEU A 97 10.97 7.60 -12.53
C LEU A 97 12.07 7.82 -13.57
N PRO A 98 13.30 7.35 -13.31
CA PRO A 98 14.32 7.21 -14.35
C PRO A 98 13.73 6.47 -15.57
N ARG A 99 14.05 6.91 -16.79
CA ARG A 99 13.49 6.30 -18.01
C ARG A 99 14.11 4.94 -18.34
N HIS A 100 15.36 4.74 -17.93
CA HIS A 100 16.18 3.57 -18.23
C HIS A 100 17.05 3.23 -17.02
N GLY A 101 17.55 2.00 -17.01
CA GLY A 101 18.43 1.49 -15.96
C GLY A 101 17.68 0.84 -14.80
N PRO A 102 18.43 0.29 -13.84
CA PRO A 102 17.87 -0.39 -12.69
C PRO A 102 17.30 0.61 -11.67
N ILE A 103 16.30 0.16 -10.91
CA ILE A 103 15.69 0.92 -9.82
C ILE A 103 15.43 -0.01 -8.63
N ILE A 104 15.75 0.47 -7.42
CA ILE A 104 15.30 -0.15 -6.18
C ILE A 104 14.06 0.60 -5.70
N PHE A 105 12.89 -0.03 -5.77
CA PHE A 105 11.65 0.52 -5.24
C PHE A 105 11.50 0.19 -3.76
N THR A 106 11.33 1.19 -2.90
CA THR A 106 11.02 1.00 -1.47
C THR A 106 9.54 1.28 -1.22
N VAL A 107 8.79 0.26 -0.82
CA VAL A 107 7.33 0.31 -0.79
C VAL A 107 6.81 0.11 0.62
N ASN A 108 5.83 0.91 1.06
CA ASN A 108 5.13 0.65 2.32
C ASN A 108 4.24 -0.59 2.21
N HIS A 109 4.08 -1.34 3.30
CA HIS A 109 3.43 -2.64 3.25
C HIS A 109 2.05 -2.68 3.93
N ALA A 110 1.07 -2.04 3.30
CA ALA A 110 -0.30 -1.86 3.83
C ALA A 110 -1.28 -3.00 3.47
N ASN A 111 -0.94 -3.85 2.49
CA ASN A 111 -1.57 -5.15 2.26
C ASN A 111 -0.48 -6.22 2.13
N GLN A 112 -0.86 -7.48 1.88
CA GLN A 112 0.11 -8.52 1.53
C GLN A 112 0.40 -8.51 0.02
N PHE A 113 -0.07 -9.53 -0.69
CA PHE A 113 0.24 -9.77 -2.10
C PHE A 113 -0.20 -8.62 -3.03
N ILE A 114 -1.27 -7.92 -2.66
CA ILE A 114 -1.83 -6.83 -3.46
C ILE A 114 -0.88 -5.64 -3.60
N ASP A 115 0.01 -5.42 -2.63
CA ASP A 115 0.98 -4.33 -2.73
C ASP A 115 1.96 -4.57 -3.88
N ALA A 116 2.48 -5.80 -3.98
CA ALA A 116 3.38 -6.19 -5.07
C ALA A 116 2.65 -6.11 -6.42
N VAL A 117 1.44 -6.64 -6.51
CA VAL A 117 0.63 -6.57 -7.73
C VAL A 117 0.33 -5.13 -8.14
N THR A 118 0.07 -4.24 -7.18
CA THR A 118 -0.21 -2.82 -7.43
C THR A 118 1.00 -2.12 -8.04
N LEU A 119 2.20 -2.30 -7.49
CA LEU A 119 3.42 -1.74 -8.08
C LEU A 119 3.71 -2.36 -9.46
N LEU A 120 3.62 -3.69 -9.58
CA LEU A 120 3.86 -4.42 -10.83
C LEU A 120 2.99 -3.90 -11.98
N SER A 121 1.73 -3.60 -11.68
CA SER A 121 0.74 -3.20 -12.68
C SER A 121 0.80 -1.71 -13.06
N THR A 122 1.38 -0.87 -12.20
CA THR A 122 1.39 0.60 -12.37
C THR A 122 2.75 1.17 -12.79
N CYS A 123 3.85 0.47 -12.49
CA CYS A 123 5.20 0.89 -12.86
C CYS A 123 5.47 0.74 -14.37
N SER A 124 6.26 1.63 -14.99
CA SER A 124 6.72 1.45 -16.38
C SER A 124 7.78 0.34 -16.55
N HIS A 125 8.49 -0.01 -15.47
CA HIS A 125 9.63 -0.93 -15.52
C HIS A 125 9.22 -2.39 -15.28
N ARG A 126 10.09 -3.32 -15.67
CA ARG A 126 10.03 -4.72 -15.24
C ARG A 126 10.51 -4.79 -13.79
N VAL A 127 9.58 -4.97 -12.87
CA VAL A 127 9.86 -5.08 -11.44
C VAL A 127 9.81 -6.54 -11.02
N SER A 128 10.72 -6.90 -10.13
CA SER A 128 10.71 -8.17 -9.41
C SER A 128 10.84 -7.93 -7.91
N TYR A 129 10.63 -8.95 -7.08
CA TYR A 129 10.49 -8.77 -5.63
C TYR A 129 11.38 -9.71 -4.84
N LEU A 130 11.61 -9.33 -3.59
CA LEU A 130 12.08 -10.24 -2.56
C LEU A 130 10.86 -10.83 -1.83
N MET A 131 10.76 -12.14 -1.75
CA MET A 131 9.65 -12.82 -1.09
C MET A 131 10.14 -13.84 -0.08
N ALA A 132 9.42 -14.02 1.03
CA ALA A 132 9.73 -15.06 2.00
C ALA A 132 9.71 -16.46 1.35
N ASP A 133 10.74 -17.28 1.61
CA ASP A 133 10.87 -18.65 1.07
C ASP A 133 9.65 -19.53 1.39
N ALA A 134 9.06 -19.36 2.58
CA ALA A 134 7.84 -20.06 2.98
C ALA A 134 6.61 -19.70 2.12
N SER A 135 6.59 -18.51 1.51
CA SER A 135 5.55 -18.12 0.55
C SER A 135 5.88 -18.60 -0.86
N TYR A 136 7.17 -18.60 -1.23
CA TYR A 136 7.65 -19.10 -2.51
C TYR A 136 7.37 -20.60 -2.72
N LYS A 137 7.42 -21.40 -1.66
CA LYS A 137 7.15 -22.84 -1.72
C LYS A 137 5.67 -23.22 -1.85
N ARG A 138 4.75 -22.26 -1.79
CA ARG A 138 3.32 -22.55 -1.93
C ARG A 138 2.97 -22.75 -3.41
N ARG A 139 2.19 -23.77 -3.74
CA ARG A 139 1.66 -23.98 -5.11
C ARG A 139 0.90 -22.75 -5.57
N ILE A 140 0.90 -22.48 -6.88
CA ILE A 140 0.30 -21.29 -7.52
C ILE A 140 1.06 -20.00 -7.18
N ILE A 141 1.24 -19.67 -5.89
CA ILE A 141 1.97 -18.46 -5.47
C ILE A 141 3.43 -18.54 -5.91
N GLY A 142 4.08 -19.68 -5.69
CA GLY A 142 5.44 -19.97 -6.14
C GLY A 142 5.59 -19.95 -7.64
N ASP A 143 4.63 -20.54 -8.36
CA ASP A 143 4.64 -20.60 -9.83
C ASP A 143 4.52 -19.20 -10.44
N LEU A 144 3.61 -18.37 -9.90
CA LEU A 144 3.44 -16.96 -10.30
C LEU A 144 4.65 -16.11 -9.89
N ALA A 145 5.24 -16.38 -8.73
CA ALA A 145 6.46 -15.70 -8.27
C ALA A 145 7.66 -16.03 -9.18
N TRP A 146 7.81 -17.29 -9.58
CA TRP A 146 8.82 -17.74 -10.53
C TRP A 146 8.64 -17.09 -11.91
N ALA A 147 7.40 -16.93 -12.37
CA ALA A 147 7.08 -16.22 -13.62
C ALA A 147 7.47 -14.72 -13.55
N LEU A 148 7.44 -14.13 -12.35
CA LEU A 148 7.82 -12.74 -12.09
C LEU A 148 9.30 -12.58 -11.65
N ASP A 149 10.10 -13.64 -11.79
CA ASP A 149 11.51 -13.76 -11.40
C ASP A 149 11.80 -13.33 -9.95
N VAL A 150 10.83 -13.55 -9.05
CA VAL A 150 10.92 -13.20 -7.63
C VAL A 150 12.05 -13.99 -6.97
N VAL A 151 12.84 -13.31 -6.13
CA VAL A 151 13.94 -13.93 -5.40
C VAL A 151 13.45 -14.39 -4.02
N PRO A 152 13.50 -15.70 -3.70
CA PRO A 152 13.13 -16.20 -2.39
C PRO A 152 14.18 -15.84 -1.34
N VAL A 153 13.73 -15.40 -0.17
CA VAL A 153 14.56 -14.99 0.96
C VAL A 153 14.19 -15.81 2.18
N LYS A 154 15.16 -16.54 2.72
CA LYS A 154 15.00 -17.22 4.01
C LYS A 154 15.08 -16.18 5.13
N ARG A 155 14.05 -16.14 5.99
CA ARG A 155 14.00 -15.24 7.14
C ARG A 155 14.16 -16.06 8.42
N ALA A 156 15.01 -15.60 9.34
CA ALA A 156 15.26 -16.33 10.59
C ALA A 156 13.97 -16.51 11.41
N GLN A 157 13.06 -15.54 11.30
CA GLN A 157 11.74 -15.58 11.94
C GLN A 157 10.83 -16.71 11.45
N ASP A 158 10.98 -17.14 10.18
CA ASP A 158 10.17 -18.22 9.61
C ASP A 158 10.69 -19.61 10.04
N SER A 159 11.94 -19.69 10.51
CA SER A 159 12.62 -20.89 10.99
C SER A 159 12.95 -20.79 12.49
N ALA A 160 12.16 -20.03 13.24
CA ALA A 160 12.32 -19.90 14.67
C ALA A 160 12.08 -21.26 15.35
N ILE A 161 13.00 -21.66 16.21
CA ILE A 161 12.94 -22.91 16.98
C ILE A 161 12.73 -22.54 18.44
N SER A 162 11.78 -23.16 19.13
CA SER A 162 11.64 -22.94 20.56
C SER A 162 12.84 -23.53 21.30
N GLY A 163 13.51 -22.73 22.11
CA GLY A 163 14.63 -23.17 22.94
C GLY A 163 14.15 -24.03 24.11
N THR A 164 15.04 -24.88 24.63
CA THR A 164 14.77 -25.67 25.83
C THR A 164 15.08 -24.83 27.07
N GLY A 165 14.23 -24.89 28.09
CA GLY A 165 14.39 -24.16 29.34
C GLY A 165 13.75 -22.76 29.35
N LYS A 166 14.14 -21.94 30.32
CA LYS A 166 13.68 -20.56 30.48
C LYS A 166 14.86 -19.62 30.61
N VAL A 167 14.67 -18.36 30.21
CA VAL A 167 15.72 -17.34 30.25
C VAL A 167 15.27 -16.07 30.94
N VAL A 168 16.23 -15.40 31.56
CA VAL A 168 16.13 -14.07 32.17
C VAL A 168 17.23 -13.21 31.55
N PHE A 169 16.87 -12.00 31.14
CA PHE A 169 17.81 -11.05 30.56
C PHE A 169 18.26 -10.09 31.67
N THR A 170 19.56 -10.01 31.90
CA THR A 170 20.17 -9.13 32.88
C THR A 170 21.03 -8.10 32.15
N LYS A 171 20.87 -6.83 32.56
CA LYS A 171 21.67 -5.72 32.03
C LYS A 171 23.02 -5.70 32.74
N ASP A 172 24.09 -5.97 32.02
CA ASP A 172 25.44 -5.69 32.50
C ASP A 172 25.91 -4.37 31.89
N GLN A 173 26.17 -3.37 32.74
CA GLN A 173 26.69 -2.06 32.31
C GLN A 173 28.19 -2.11 31.99
N ALA A 174 28.69 -3.16 31.36
CA ALA A 174 30.08 -3.17 30.88
C ALA A 174 30.16 -2.42 29.55
N LEU A 175 30.48 -1.13 29.59
CA LEU A 175 30.99 -0.40 28.44
C LEU A 175 32.34 -1.01 28.07
N SER A 176 32.42 -1.74 26.96
CA SER A 176 33.71 -2.02 26.33
C SER A 176 34.29 -0.70 25.82
N GLU A 177 35.45 -0.31 26.35
CA GLU A 177 36.19 0.88 25.90
C GLU A 177 36.32 0.87 24.37
N GLY A 178 35.72 1.88 23.72
CA GLY A 178 35.85 2.13 22.28
C GLY A 178 34.63 1.78 21.42
N ALA A 179 33.62 1.08 21.93
CA ALA A 179 32.40 0.79 21.16
C ALA A 179 31.15 0.97 22.02
N ASN A 180 30.25 1.87 21.61
CA ASN A 180 28.97 2.20 22.24
C ASN A 180 27.97 1.02 22.13
N THR A 181 28.34 -0.14 22.69
CA THR A 181 27.68 -1.42 22.50
C THR A 181 27.09 -1.85 23.82
N LEU A 182 25.76 -1.98 23.88
CA LEU A 182 25.08 -2.44 25.09
C LEU A 182 25.14 -3.96 25.14
N ILE A 183 25.86 -4.51 26.12
CA ILE A 183 26.01 -5.95 26.33
C ILE A 183 24.99 -6.40 27.39
N MET A 184 24.38 -7.57 27.19
CA MET A 184 23.49 -8.19 28.16
C MET A 184 23.90 -9.63 28.41
N THR A 185 23.68 -10.09 29.63
CA THR A 185 23.84 -11.50 29.99
C THR A 185 22.47 -12.15 30.06
N VAL A 186 22.34 -13.29 29.40
CA VAL A 186 21.13 -14.12 29.39
C VAL A 186 21.39 -15.31 30.29
N ALA A 187 20.76 -15.30 31.46
CA ALA A 187 20.80 -16.41 32.41
C ALA A 187 19.67 -17.40 32.10
N GLY A 188 20.00 -18.68 32.00
CA GLY A 188 19.12 -19.77 31.65
C GLY A 188 18.86 -20.72 32.82
N THR A 189 17.68 -21.31 32.87
CA THR A 189 17.31 -22.39 33.79
C THR A 189 16.82 -23.58 32.97
N ASP A 190 17.40 -24.75 33.19
CA ASP A 190 17.17 -25.98 32.39
C ASP A 190 17.44 -25.79 30.88
N THR A 191 18.41 -24.92 30.56
CA THR A 191 18.82 -24.58 29.20
C THR A 191 19.97 -25.45 28.72
N VAL A 192 20.05 -25.66 27.40
CA VAL A 192 21.16 -26.38 26.74
C VAL A 192 21.73 -25.49 25.64
N PHE A 193 22.30 -24.36 26.03
CA PHE A 193 22.73 -23.33 25.10
C PHE A 193 23.87 -23.77 24.18
N THR A 194 24.82 -24.56 24.67
CA THR A 194 26.01 -24.99 23.92
C THR A 194 25.65 -25.89 22.74
N GLU A 195 24.61 -26.71 22.86
CA GLU A 195 24.09 -27.52 21.75
C GLU A 195 23.15 -26.73 20.84
N GLN A 196 22.31 -25.86 21.42
CA GLN A 196 21.22 -25.21 20.68
C GLN A 196 21.61 -23.89 19.99
N LEU A 197 22.69 -23.22 20.41
CA LEU A 197 23.10 -21.90 19.91
C LEU A 197 24.46 -21.92 19.24
N LYS A 198 24.65 -20.99 18.30
CA LYS A 198 25.95 -20.67 17.70
C LYS A 198 26.16 -19.17 17.75
N ILE A 199 27.43 -18.74 17.78
CA ILE A 199 27.78 -17.32 17.74
C ILE A 199 27.16 -16.66 16.51
N GLY A 200 26.43 -15.56 16.74
CA GLY A 200 25.69 -14.82 15.74
C GLY A 200 24.24 -15.26 15.50
N ASP A 201 23.76 -16.34 16.15
CA ASP A 201 22.32 -16.61 16.27
C ASP A 201 21.65 -15.48 17.08
N LYS A 202 20.33 -15.33 16.95
CA LYS A 202 19.55 -14.38 17.78
C LYS A 202 18.65 -15.14 18.74
N ILE A 203 18.56 -14.66 19.97
CA ILE A 203 17.62 -15.13 20.99
C ILE A 203 16.52 -14.08 21.13
N ARG A 204 15.26 -14.50 21.26
CA ARG A 204 14.18 -13.60 21.67
C ARG A 204 13.33 -14.24 22.75
N PRO A 205 12.84 -13.47 23.74
CA PRO A 205 11.78 -13.94 24.61
C PRO A 205 10.52 -14.29 23.80
N THR A 206 9.90 -15.43 24.11
CA THR A 206 8.61 -15.81 23.52
C THR A 206 7.61 -14.69 23.81
N GLY A 207 6.80 -14.32 22.83
CA GLY A 207 5.89 -13.18 23.02
C GLY A 207 6.47 -11.82 22.58
N THR A 208 7.72 -11.75 22.13
CA THR A 208 8.32 -10.50 21.61
C THR A 208 8.70 -10.61 20.13
N ALA A 209 8.96 -9.47 19.47
CA ALA A 209 9.43 -9.43 18.08
C ALA A 209 10.94 -9.15 17.99
N ILE A 210 11.54 -8.65 19.07
CA ILE A 210 12.94 -8.24 19.15
C ILE A 210 13.81 -9.45 19.48
N GLY A 211 14.79 -9.71 18.63
CA GLY A 211 15.82 -10.72 18.88
C GLY A 211 17.19 -10.07 19.05
N VAL A 212 17.88 -10.45 20.12
CA VAL A 212 19.21 -9.98 20.50
C VAL A 212 20.26 -10.99 20.04
N LYS A 213 21.39 -10.50 19.53
CA LYS A 213 22.37 -11.33 18.84
C LYS A 213 23.36 -11.93 19.84
N VAL A 214 23.56 -13.24 19.79
CA VAL A 214 24.57 -13.94 20.59
C VAL A 214 25.97 -13.52 20.14
N THR A 215 26.74 -12.95 21.06
CA THR A 215 28.14 -12.56 20.85
C THR A 215 29.08 -13.61 21.38
N GLU A 216 28.77 -14.19 22.54
CA GLU A 216 29.62 -15.15 23.22
C GLU A 216 28.77 -16.19 23.95
N LEU A 217 29.22 -17.45 23.90
CA LEU A 217 28.61 -18.59 24.60
C LEU A 217 29.55 -18.95 25.75
N LEU A 218 29.10 -18.79 26.99
CA LEU A 218 29.91 -19.10 28.17
C LEU A 218 29.69 -20.57 28.57
N ASP A 219 28.45 -20.92 28.88
CA ASP A 219 28.03 -22.27 29.28
C ASP A 219 26.54 -22.51 28.96
N ASP A 220 25.99 -23.64 29.39
CA ASP A 220 24.57 -23.97 29.20
C ASP A 220 23.62 -23.10 30.03
N GLY A 221 24.12 -22.36 31.02
CA GLY A 221 23.36 -21.47 31.88
C GLY A 221 23.50 -19.99 31.53
N ASN A 222 24.51 -19.56 30.78
CA ASN A 222 24.81 -18.14 30.55
C ASN A 222 25.30 -17.86 29.12
N VAL A 223 24.71 -16.85 28.50
CA VAL A 223 25.07 -16.39 27.15
C VAL A 223 25.16 -14.87 27.12
N ILE A 224 26.18 -14.34 26.45
CA ILE A 224 26.31 -12.90 26.24
C ILE A 224 25.68 -12.51 24.91
N VAL A 225 24.86 -11.46 24.92
CA VAL A 225 24.14 -10.95 23.76
C VAL A 225 24.33 -9.45 23.57
N ASP A 226 24.32 -9.03 22.30
CA ASP A 226 24.33 -7.63 21.88
C ASP A 226 22.91 -7.06 21.93
N GLY A 227 22.70 -6.12 22.84
CA GLY A 227 21.45 -5.38 23.06
C GLY A 227 21.41 -4.01 22.40
N SER A 228 22.43 -3.63 21.62
CA SER A 228 22.52 -2.29 21.00
C SER A 228 21.40 -2.03 19.99
N ASP A 229 20.85 -3.09 19.39
CA ASP A 229 19.75 -3.02 18.42
C ASP A 229 18.35 -2.88 19.09
N VAL A 230 18.28 -2.88 20.43
CA VAL A 230 17.01 -2.81 21.18
C VAL A 230 16.64 -1.34 21.43
N PRO A 231 15.47 -0.84 20.97
CA PRO A 231 15.02 0.50 21.29
C PRO A 231 14.85 0.70 22.81
N PRO A 232 15.28 1.83 23.40
CA PRO A 232 15.21 2.05 24.84
C PRO A 232 13.81 1.86 25.43
N ALA A 233 12.77 2.31 24.72
CA ALA A 233 11.37 2.20 25.15
C ALA A 233 10.81 0.76 25.15
N GLU A 234 11.41 -0.17 24.39
CA GLU A 234 11.06 -1.59 24.42
C GLU A 234 11.93 -2.39 25.38
N TYR A 235 13.12 -1.87 25.69
CA TYR A 235 14.05 -2.47 26.64
C TYR A 235 13.39 -2.72 28.01
N GLU A 236 12.84 -1.67 28.61
CA GLU A 236 12.20 -1.73 29.93
C GLU A 236 10.89 -2.55 29.97
N LYS A 237 10.26 -2.75 28.81
CA LYS A 237 9.00 -3.50 28.73
C LYS A 237 9.23 -5.00 28.59
N VAL A 238 10.37 -5.37 28.02
CA VAL A 238 10.63 -6.72 27.51
C VAL A 238 11.78 -7.41 28.23
N PHE A 239 12.88 -6.71 28.46
CA PHE A 239 14.16 -7.31 28.84
C PHE A 239 14.55 -7.06 30.30
N THR A 240 13.79 -6.26 31.06
CA THR A 240 13.97 -6.05 32.51
C THR A 240 13.02 -6.87 33.38
N LYS A 241 12.23 -7.77 32.78
CA LYS A 241 11.39 -8.68 33.55
C LYS A 241 12.28 -9.75 34.19
N THR A 242 12.26 -9.81 35.52
CA THR A 242 12.96 -10.82 36.34
C THR A 242 12.32 -12.21 36.27
N GLU A 243 11.13 -12.35 35.68
CA GLU A 243 10.45 -13.64 35.56
C GLU A 243 11.05 -14.49 34.43
N PRO A 244 11.38 -15.77 34.70
CA PRO A 244 11.86 -16.70 33.69
C PRO A 244 10.83 -16.92 32.57
N ASN A 245 11.21 -16.60 31.34
CA ASN A 245 10.35 -16.74 30.16
C ASN A 245 10.90 -17.80 29.20
N THR A 246 10.01 -18.44 28.43
CA THR A 246 10.46 -19.27 27.30
C THR A 246 11.06 -18.38 26.21
N PHE A 247 11.86 -18.95 25.32
CA PHE A 247 12.52 -18.21 24.25
C PHE A 247 12.49 -18.94 22.92
N ASP A 248 12.62 -18.17 21.84
CA ASP A 248 12.85 -18.68 20.50
C ASP A 248 14.30 -18.40 20.07
N ILE A 249 14.89 -19.38 19.40
CA ILE A 249 16.19 -19.32 18.74
C ILE A 249 15.98 -19.03 17.25
N LEU A 250 16.65 -17.99 16.78
CA LEU A 250 16.64 -17.53 15.40
C LEU A 250 18.03 -17.77 14.80
N LYS A 251 18.17 -18.86 14.02
CA LYS A 251 19.44 -19.22 13.41
C LYS A 251 19.95 -18.14 12.45
N LYS A 252 21.26 -17.89 12.48
CA LYS A 252 21.93 -17.03 11.49
C LYS A 252 21.77 -17.65 10.10
N ILE A 253 21.24 -16.87 9.17
CA ILE A 253 21.06 -17.29 7.79
C ILE A 253 22.15 -16.65 6.94
N ASP A 254 22.85 -17.48 6.16
CA ASP A 254 23.71 -16.96 5.10
C ASP A 254 22.85 -16.44 3.94
N GLN A 255 22.98 -15.15 3.66
CA GLN A 255 22.22 -14.45 2.62
C GLN A 255 23.04 -14.21 1.35
N LYS A 256 24.30 -14.65 1.27
CA LYS A 256 25.20 -14.35 0.14
C LYS A 256 24.60 -14.65 -1.23
N ASP A 257 24.00 -15.82 -1.42
CA ASP A 257 23.37 -16.22 -2.69
C ASP A 257 22.19 -15.29 -3.07
N VAL A 258 21.38 -14.88 -2.08
CA VAL A 258 20.26 -13.95 -2.29
C VAL A 258 20.78 -12.59 -2.74
N TYR A 259 21.80 -12.06 -2.05
CA TYR A 259 22.42 -10.79 -2.45
C TYR A 259 23.04 -10.89 -3.85
N GLY A 260 23.75 -11.98 -4.17
CA GLY A 260 24.32 -12.20 -5.51
C GLY A 260 23.25 -12.09 -6.61
N LYS A 261 22.15 -12.84 -6.47
CA LYS A 261 21.02 -12.81 -7.43
C LYS A 261 20.40 -11.42 -7.59
N VAL A 262 20.29 -10.67 -6.50
CA VAL A 262 19.78 -9.30 -6.50
C VAL A 262 20.73 -8.37 -7.26
N LEU A 263 22.04 -8.45 -6.98
CA LEU A 263 23.04 -7.64 -7.64
C LEU A 263 23.13 -7.92 -9.14
N ASP A 264 23.17 -9.19 -9.55
CA ASP A 264 23.21 -9.56 -10.97
C ASP A 264 21.97 -9.06 -11.74
N LYS A 265 20.83 -9.00 -11.05
CA LYS A 265 19.59 -8.45 -11.61
C LYS A 265 19.64 -6.94 -11.77
N LEU A 266 20.23 -6.22 -10.82
CA LEU A 266 20.43 -4.78 -10.94
C LEU A 266 21.46 -4.46 -12.04
N ALA A 267 22.56 -5.23 -12.11
CA ALA A 267 23.60 -5.09 -13.13
C ALA A 267 23.06 -5.31 -14.56
N SER A 268 22.09 -6.21 -14.74
CA SER A 268 21.38 -6.41 -16.02
C SER A 268 20.30 -5.36 -16.32
N GLY A 269 20.20 -4.29 -15.52
CA GLY A 269 19.23 -3.21 -15.70
C GLY A 269 17.81 -3.52 -15.19
N GLY A 270 17.64 -4.62 -14.46
CA GLY A 270 16.37 -5.00 -13.84
C GLY A 270 16.01 -4.12 -12.63
N CYS A 271 14.72 -4.04 -12.30
CA CYS A 271 14.25 -3.31 -11.12
C CYS A 271 13.79 -4.27 -10.02
N ILE A 272 13.98 -3.87 -8.75
CA ILE A 272 13.60 -4.67 -7.59
C ILE A 272 12.71 -3.86 -6.65
N GLY A 273 11.55 -4.40 -6.32
CA GLY A 273 10.67 -3.93 -5.27
C GLY A 273 10.99 -4.59 -3.93
N ILE A 274 11.26 -3.75 -2.93
CA ILE A 274 11.58 -4.13 -1.56
C ILE A 274 10.53 -3.51 -0.64
N PHE A 275 10.05 -4.31 0.31
CA PHE A 275 9.23 -3.86 1.43
C PHE A 275 10.12 -3.78 2.67
N PRO A 276 10.80 -2.64 2.93
CA PRO A 276 11.85 -2.56 3.94
C PRO A 276 11.35 -2.79 5.37
N GLU A 277 10.04 -2.69 5.63
CA GLU A 277 9.39 -3.04 6.89
C GLU A 277 9.46 -4.55 7.20
N GLY A 278 9.60 -5.39 6.16
CA GLY A 278 9.76 -6.84 6.27
C GLY A 278 8.50 -7.64 6.60
N GLY A 279 7.34 -6.97 6.73
CA GLY A 279 6.03 -7.59 6.90
C GLY A 279 4.90 -6.57 6.76
N SER A 280 3.70 -7.04 6.38
CA SER A 280 2.54 -6.18 6.18
C SER A 280 1.81 -5.86 7.49
N HIS A 281 1.20 -4.68 7.58
CA HIS A 281 0.43 -4.23 8.73
C HIS A 281 -0.69 -3.27 8.32
N ASP A 282 -1.61 -3.01 9.24
CA ASP A 282 -2.77 -2.13 9.05
C ASP A 282 -2.69 -0.84 9.87
N ARG A 283 -1.45 -0.44 10.23
CA ARG A 283 -1.18 0.85 10.88
C ARG A 283 -1.18 1.98 9.84
N THR A 284 -1.43 3.19 10.31
CA THR A 284 -1.46 4.40 9.50
C THR A 284 -0.09 5.05 9.31
N ASP A 285 0.97 4.44 9.86
CA ASP A 285 2.35 4.90 9.75
C ASP A 285 3.30 3.71 9.54
N LEU A 286 4.52 3.96 9.06
CA LEU A 286 5.55 2.96 8.78
C LEU A 286 6.06 2.28 10.05
N LEU A 287 6.37 0.99 9.93
CA LEU A 287 7.20 0.27 10.89
C LEU A 287 8.69 0.63 10.68
N PRO A 288 9.56 0.36 11.67
CA PRO A 288 11.01 0.50 11.51
C PRO A 288 11.52 -0.27 10.29
N LEU A 289 12.30 0.41 9.46
CA LEU A 289 12.87 -0.17 8.25
C LEU A 289 14.04 -1.10 8.57
N LYS A 290 14.25 -2.12 7.73
CA LYS A 290 15.39 -3.03 7.81
C LYS A 290 16.53 -2.54 6.91
N VAL A 291 17.76 -2.61 7.43
CA VAL A 291 18.99 -2.16 6.76
C VAL A 291 19.32 -2.84 5.42
N GLY A 292 18.67 -3.96 5.10
CA GLY A 292 18.95 -4.75 3.89
C GLY A 292 18.87 -3.95 2.59
N VAL A 293 17.97 -2.95 2.50
CA VAL A 293 17.90 -2.06 1.33
C VAL A 293 19.16 -1.22 1.15
N ALA A 294 19.71 -0.67 2.23
CA ALA A 294 20.93 0.11 2.20
C ALA A 294 22.12 -0.78 1.81
N LEU A 295 22.18 -2.00 2.36
CA LEU A 295 23.22 -2.98 2.02
C LEU A 295 23.19 -3.34 0.53
N ILE A 296 22.01 -3.58 -0.06
CA ILE A 296 21.89 -3.88 -1.50
C ILE A 296 22.41 -2.71 -2.34
N ALA A 297 22.01 -1.49 -2.00
CA ALA A 297 22.39 -0.31 -2.77
C ALA A 297 23.90 -0.03 -2.70
N TYR A 298 24.52 -0.09 -1.50
CA TYR A 298 25.98 0.04 -1.36
C TYR A 298 26.73 -1.11 -2.02
N SER A 299 26.23 -2.35 -1.93
CA SER A 299 26.88 -3.50 -2.56
C SER A 299 26.84 -3.43 -4.10
N SER A 300 25.80 -2.82 -4.68
CA SER A 300 25.72 -2.56 -6.12
C SER A 300 26.75 -1.52 -6.57
N LEU A 301 26.96 -0.48 -5.75
CA LEU A 301 27.98 0.53 -6.01
C LEU A 301 29.40 -0.05 -5.84
N GLU A 302 29.61 -0.91 -4.85
CA GLU A 302 30.91 -1.55 -4.60
C GLU A 302 31.32 -2.54 -5.69
N LYS A 303 30.39 -3.41 -6.11
CA LYS A 303 30.68 -4.53 -7.03
C LYS A 303 30.72 -4.09 -8.49
N ASP A 304 29.74 -3.29 -8.91
CA ASP A 304 29.46 -3.02 -10.32
C ASP A 304 29.57 -1.52 -10.68
N ASP A 305 30.05 -0.68 -9.74
CA ASP A 305 30.09 0.80 -9.86
C ASP A 305 28.72 1.42 -10.23
N LEU A 306 27.65 0.74 -9.84
CA LEU A 306 26.27 1.09 -10.17
C LEU A 306 25.62 1.84 -8.99
N ASN A 307 25.50 3.17 -9.12
CA ASN A 307 24.74 3.99 -8.18
C ASN A 307 23.24 3.89 -8.48
N VAL A 308 22.63 2.79 -8.03
CA VAL A 308 21.23 2.48 -8.33
C VAL A 308 20.28 3.44 -7.61
N PRO A 309 19.35 4.12 -8.31
CA PRO A 309 18.36 4.98 -7.70
C PRO A 309 17.40 4.20 -6.80
N ILE A 310 17.19 4.71 -5.59
CA ILE A 310 16.22 4.20 -4.62
C ILE A 310 14.96 5.08 -4.69
N VAL A 311 13.86 4.55 -5.19
CA VAL A 311 12.60 5.29 -5.37
C VAL A 311 11.57 4.84 -4.35
N PRO A 312 11.11 5.74 -3.44
CA PRO A 312 10.02 5.40 -2.55
C PRO A 312 8.69 5.34 -3.31
N VAL A 313 7.85 4.37 -2.92
CA VAL A 313 6.52 4.16 -3.46
C VAL A 313 5.52 4.13 -2.32
N GLY A 314 4.57 5.08 -2.35
CA GLY A 314 3.48 5.18 -1.40
C GLY A 314 2.21 4.54 -1.94
N LEU A 315 1.83 3.40 -1.38
CA LEU A 315 0.55 2.72 -1.59
C LEU A 315 -0.46 3.20 -0.55
N ASN A 316 -1.39 4.05 -0.99
CA ASN A 316 -2.40 4.68 -0.16
C ASN A 316 -3.78 4.10 -0.49
N TYR A 317 -4.30 3.23 0.38
CA TYR A 317 -5.59 2.56 0.16
C TYR A 317 -6.74 3.26 0.87
N PHE A 318 -7.74 3.69 0.11
CA PHE A 318 -9.00 4.18 0.65
C PHE A 318 -9.92 2.99 0.98
N ARG A 319 -9.74 2.44 2.18
CA ARG A 319 -10.40 1.20 2.69
C ARG A 319 -9.93 -0.06 1.96
N SER A 320 -8.69 -0.48 2.25
CA SER A 320 -8.02 -1.65 1.65
C SER A 320 -8.79 -2.98 1.70
N HIS A 321 -9.60 -3.22 2.73
CA HIS A 321 -10.31 -4.49 2.92
C HIS A 321 -11.64 -4.61 2.13
N ARG A 322 -12.11 -3.53 1.51
CA ARG A 322 -13.41 -3.49 0.83
C ARG A 322 -13.26 -3.73 -0.67
N TRP A 323 -14.22 -4.48 -1.20
CA TRP A 323 -14.42 -4.65 -2.64
C TRP A 323 -14.67 -3.29 -3.31
N ARG A 324 -14.11 -3.09 -4.51
CA ARG A 324 -14.17 -1.82 -5.28
C ARG A 324 -13.65 -0.62 -4.48
N GLY A 325 -12.60 -0.85 -3.68
CA GLY A 325 -11.86 0.23 -3.03
C GLY A 325 -11.18 1.16 -4.03
N ARG A 326 -10.61 2.25 -3.55
CA ARG A 326 -9.72 3.11 -4.35
C ARG A 326 -8.32 3.03 -3.80
N ALA A 327 -7.34 3.10 -4.68
CA ALA A 327 -5.93 3.13 -4.32
C ALA A 327 -5.25 4.28 -5.03
N THR A 328 -4.26 4.87 -4.38
CA THR A 328 -3.33 5.83 -4.98
C THR A 328 -1.92 5.27 -4.84
N VAL A 329 -1.20 5.22 -5.96
CA VAL A 329 0.21 4.85 -6.04
C VAL A 329 0.99 6.13 -6.30
N GLU A 330 1.81 6.56 -5.34
CA GLU A 330 2.64 7.75 -5.49
C GLU A 330 4.12 7.36 -5.55
N PHE A 331 4.80 7.74 -6.64
CA PHE A 331 6.24 7.64 -6.78
C PHE A 331 6.90 8.94 -6.26
N GLY A 332 7.87 8.78 -5.36
CA GLY A 332 8.62 9.90 -4.80
C GLY A 332 9.88 10.22 -5.59
N GLN A 333 10.71 11.11 -5.02
CA GLN A 333 11.97 11.49 -5.65
C GLN A 333 13.01 10.37 -5.49
N PRO A 334 13.78 10.03 -6.55
CA PRO A 334 14.88 9.08 -6.45
C PRO A 334 15.95 9.56 -5.47
N ILE A 335 16.41 8.65 -4.60
CA ILE A 335 17.55 8.85 -3.71
C ILE A 335 18.76 8.14 -4.31
N TYR A 336 19.88 8.83 -4.36
CA TYR A 336 21.18 8.28 -4.74
C TYR A 336 22.11 8.23 -3.53
N ILE A 337 23.02 7.26 -3.56
CA ILE A 337 24.13 7.18 -2.61
C ILE A 337 25.13 8.26 -2.99
N ASP A 338 25.73 8.91 -2.00
CA ASP A 338 26.91 9.74 -2.20
C ASP A 338 28.13 8.83 -2.36
N PRO A 339 28.81 8.80 -3.52
CA PRO A 339 29.95 7.90 -3.74
C PRO A 339 31.08 8.07 -2.72
N SER A 340 31.20 9.23 -2.05
CA SER A 340 32.22 9.47 -1.03
C SER A 340 32.05 8.57 0.21
N THR A 341 30.81 8.18 0.55
CA THR A 341 30.53 7.31 1.71
C THR A 341 30.86 5.84 1.45
N LEU A 342 31.25 5.47 0.22
CA LEU A 342 31.67 4.12 -0.13
C LEU A 342 32.93 3.70 0.64
N LYS A 343 33.82 4.65 0.95
CA LYS A 343 35.03 4.38 1.74
C LYS A 343 34.67 3.86 3.13
N ASP A 344 33.79 4.58 3.83
CA ASP A 344 33.28 4.21 5.16
C ASP A 344 32.54 2.87 5.15
N TYR A 345 31.84 2.56 4.04
CA TYR A 345 31.19 1.26 3.86
C TYR A 345 32.20 0.11 3.74
N LYS A 346 33.30 0.32 2.99
CA LYS A 346 34.37 -0.66 2.77
C LYS A 346 35.23 -0.91 4.00
N GLU A 347 35.47 0.12 4.81
CA GLU A 347 36.19 0.00 6.10
C GLU A 347 35.50 -0.98 7.06
N GLY A 348 34.20 -1.20 6.90
CA GLY A 348 33.45 -2.16 7.71
C GLY A 348 33.15 -1.64 9.12
N GLY A 349 32.90 -2.57 10.06
CA GLY A 349 32.72 -2.23 11.46
C GLY A 349 31.61 -1.20 11.75
N ALA A 350 31.93 -0.21 12.60
CA ALA A 350 31.02 0.85 13.02
C ALA A 350 30.71 1.84 11.87
N ASN A 351 31.71 2.17 11.03
CA ASN A 351 31.55 3.10 9.92
C ASN A 351 30.52 2.61 8.90
N LYS A 352 30.59 1.32 8.53
CA LYS A 352 29.58 0.68 7.69
C LYS A 352 28.17 0.77 8.27
N ARG A 353 28.02 0.54 9.58
CA ARG A 353 26.71 0.64 10.25
C ARG A 353 26.17 2.07 10.21
N ARG A 354 27.02 3.05 10.50
CA ARG A 354 26.66 4.48 10.48
C ARG A 354 26.12 4.90 9.11
N VAL A 355 26.89 4.69 8.04
CA VAL A 355 26.47 5.12 6.68
C VAL A 355 25.26 4.36 6.15
N CYS A 356 25.08 3.11 6.55
CA CYS A 356 23.88 2.35 6.21
C CYS A 356 22.64 2.88 6.95
N ASN A 357 22.78 3.23 8.23
CA ASN A 357 21.68 3.79 9.02
C ASN A 357 21.31 5.20 8.56
N GLU A 358 22.29 6.05 8.22
CA GLU A 358 22.03 7.37 7.63
C GLU A 358 21.26 7.27 6.30
N LEU A 359 21.65 6.32 5.44
CA LEU A 359 20.89 6.05 4.22
C LEU A 359 19.49 5.51 4.52
N LEU A 360 19.36 4.62 5.51
CA LEU A 360 18.07 4.05 5.92
C LEU A 360 17.11 5.13 6.45
N ASP A 361 17.61 6.09 7.22
CA ASP A 361 16.86 7.26 7.69
C ASP A 361 16.38 8.12 6.53
N ARG A 362 17.25 8.43 5.56
CA ARG A 362 16.89 9.17 4.34
C ARG A 362 15.82 8.44 3.53
N ILE A 363 15.91 7.11 3.43
CA ILE A 363 14.90 6.28 2.78
C ILE A 363 13.58 6.35 3.55
N GLN A 364 13.61 6.29 4.88
CA GLN A 364 12.42 6.37 5.73
C GLN A 364 11.71 7.72 5.58
N ASP A 365 12.44 8.83 5.59
CA ASP A 365 11.90 10.17 5.41
C ASP A 365 11.28 10.32 4.00
N SER A 366 11.93 9.77 2.99
CA SER A 366 11.42 9.76 1.61
C SER A 366 10.20 8.86 1.43
N MET A 367 10.11 7.72 2.12
CA MET A 367 8.90 6.90 2.16
C MET A 367 7.74 7.60 2.87
N ARG A 368 8.00 8.28 4.00
CA ARG A 368 7.00 9.13 4.68
C ARG A 368 6.49 10.25 3.78
N SER A 369 7.35 10.75 2.89
CA SER A 369 7.00 11.80 1.94
C SER A 369 5.90 11.38 0.96
N VAL A 370 5.69 10.09 0.69
CA VAL A 370 4.71 9.57 -0.30
C VAL A 370 3.48 8.90 0.32
N ILE A 371 3.34 8.93 1.65
CA ILE A 371 2.18 8.40 2.38
C ILE A 371 1.53 9.47 3.25
N VAL A 372 0.29 9.22 3.68
CA VAL A 372 -0.38 10.05 4.70
C VAL A 372 -0.20 9.37 6.06
N ALA A 373 0.89 9.72 6.74
CA ALA A 373 1.22 9.16 8.04
C ALA A 373 0.42 9.81 9.17
N THR A 374 -0.30 9.01 9.96
CA THR A 374 -1.02 9.48 11.16
C THR A 374 -0.81 8.54 12.35
N PRO A 375 -0.96 9.00 13.60
CA PRO A 375 -0.76 8.14 14.77
C PRO A 375 -1.71 6.94 14.80
N ASP A 376 -2.96 7.16 14.41
CA ASP A 376 -4.04 6.18 14.45
C ASP A 376 -5.10 6.42 13.35
N TYR A 377 -6.05 5.49 13.25
CA TYR A 377 -7.12 5.52 12.25
C TYR A 377 -8.17 6.62 12.49
N GLU A 378 -8.44 7.00 13.74
CA GLU A 378 -9.39 8.06 14.06
C GLU A 378 -8.85 9.41 13.63
N SER A 379 -7.57 9.67 13.93
CA SER A 379 -6.81 10.83 13.42
C SER A 379 -6.86 10.89 11.88
N LEU A 380 -6.66 9.76 11.19
CA LEU A 380 -6.78 9.69 9.73
C LEU A 380 -8.18 10.05 9.23
N GLN A 381 -9.25 9.57 9.90
CA GLN A 381 -10.62 9.94 9.53
C GLN A 381 -10.88 11.43 9.76
N LEU A 382 -10.37 12.00 10.85
CA LEU A 382 -10.48 13.41 11.16
C LEU A 382 -9.80 14.27 10.09
N ILE A 383 -8.56 13.95 9.73
CA ILE A 383 -7.79 14.59 8.65
C ILE A 383 -8.56 14.54 7.33
N HIS A 384 -9.12 13.38 6.98
CA HIS A 384 -9.93 13.25 5.79
C HIS A 384 -11.22 14.09 5.83
N THR A 385 -11.84 14.28 7.00
CA THR A 385 -12.97 15.21 7.16
C THR A 385 -12.52 16.66 7.05
N ALA A 386 -11.45 17.05 7.74
CA ALA A 386 -10.89 18.41 7.67
C ALA A 386 -10.60 18.78 6.21
N ARG A 387 -9.91 17.89 5.48
CA ARG A 387 -9.63 18.06 4.06
C ARG A 387 -10.91 18.29 3.24
N ARG A 388 -11.95 17.46 3.41
CA ARG A 388 -13.22 17.61 2.66
C ARG A 388 -13.95 18.92 2.96
N LEU A 389 -13.94 19.34 4.22
CA LEU A 389 -14.53 20.60 4.65
C LEU A 389 -13.74 21.80 4.10
N TYR A 390 -12.41 21.71 4.10
CA TYR A 390 -11.53 22.77 3.64
C TYR A 390 -11.52 22.92 2.11
N GLN A 391 -11.54 21.80 1.39
CA GLN A 391 -11.35 21.68 -0.05
C GLN A 391 -12.21 22.65 -0.89
N ARG A 392 -11.58 23.27 -1.90
CA ARG A 392 -12.24 24.03 -2.98
C ARG A 392 -12.76 23.06 -4.06
N LYS A 393 -13.82 23.43 -4.78
CA LYS A 393 -14.38 22.57 -5.86
C LYS A 393 -13.30 22.30 -6.94
N GLY A 394 -13.22 21.05 -7.43
CA GLY A 394 -12.43 20.71 -8.61
C GLY A 394 -11.04 20.07 -8.40
N LEU A 395 -10.57 19.85 -7.16
CA LEU A 395 -9.21 19.30 -6.96
C LEU A 395 -9.03 17.90 -7.56
N GLN A 396 -7.89 17.69 -8.21
CA GLN A 396 -7.41 16.40 -8.73
C GLN A 396 -6.79 15.55 -7.61
N GLY A 397 -6.46 14.28 -7.87
CA GLY A 397 -6.02 13.38 -6.81
C GLY A 397 -4.61 13.68 -6.28
N LYS A 398 -3.67 14.14 -7.11
CA LYS A 398 -2.37 14.70 -6.65
C LYS A 398 -2.57 15.79 -5.59
N GLU A 399 -3.45 16.75 -5.84
CA GLU A 399 -3.74 17.85 -4.91
C GLU A 399 -4.49 17.36 -3.66
N LYS A 400 -5.40 16.38 -3.80
CA LYS A 400 -6.09 15.75 -2.67
C LYS A 400 -5.14 15.00 -1.74
N GLN A 401 -4.09 14.39 -2.31
CA GLN A 401 -3.07 13.64 -1.59
C GLN A 401 -2.08 14.58 -0.90
N ASP A 402 -1.60 15.62 -1.60
CA ASP A 402 -0.81 16.71 -1.02
C ASP A 402 -1.53 17.36 0.16
N MET A 403 -2.80 17.73 0.00
CA MET A 403 -3.58 18.35 1.07
C MET A 403 -3.77 17.42 2.27
N ALA A 404 -3.97 16.12 2.05
CA ALA A 404 -4.05 15.15 3.14
C ALA A 404 -2.74 15.09 3.95
N ARG A 405 -1.58 15.10 3.27
CA ARG A 405 -0.26 15.19 3.92
C ARG A 405 -0.10 16.48 4.72
N ARG A 406 -0.50 17.65 4.18
CA ARG A 406 -0.43 18.93 4.91
C ARG A 406 -1.26 18.91 6.19
N PHE A 407 -2.46 18.35 6.15
CA PHE A 407 -3.28 18.20 7.34
C PHE A 407 -2.66 17.23 8.35
N ALA A 408 -2.07 16.13 7.89
CA ALA A 408 -1.38 15.18 8.77
C ALA A 408 -0.16 15.80 9.47
N GLU A 409 0.70 16.47 8.71
CA GLU A 409 1.88 17.14 9.26
C GLU A 409 1.49 18.32 10.17
N GLY A 410 0.48 19.11 9.77
CA GLY A 410 -0.05 20.19 10.60
C GLY A 410 -0.64 19.68 11.93
N TYR A 411 -1.32 18.54 11.92
CA TYR A 411 -1.82 17.89 13.14
C TYR A 411 -0.68 17.42 14.04
N LYS A 412 0.35 16.79 13.45
CA LYS A 412 1.56 16.37 14.17
C LYS A 412 2.27 17.55 14.82
N MET A 413 2.50 18.62 14.06
CA MET A 413 3.16 19.84 14.56
C MET A 413 2.35 20.52 15.66
N LEU A 414 1.03 20.59 15.53
CA LEU A 414 0.17 21.10 16.59
C LEU A 414 0.35 20.30 17.88
N SER A 415 0.33 18.97 17.81
CA SER A 415 0.55 18.10 18.96
C SER A 415 1.93 18.28 19.60
N LEU A 416 2.97 18.56 18.80
CA LEU A 416 4.33 18.81 19.30
C LEU A 416 4.44 20.19 19.98
N LEU A 417 3.90 21.24 19.35
CA LEU A 417 3.92 22.60 19.88
C LEU A 417 3.17 22.74 21.21
N THR A 418 2.17 21.90 21.42
CA THR A 418 1.35 21.94 22.64
C THR A 418 1.73 20.87 23.67
N GLN A 419 2.88 20.19 23.50
CA GLN A 419 3.34 19.11 24.39
C GLN A 419 2.27 18.04 24.65
N GLY A 420 1.37 17.80 23.68
CA GLY A 420 0.26 16.86 23.81
C GLY A 420 -1.05 17.43 24.38
N ASP A 421 -1.10 18.69 24.81
CA ASP A 421 -2.35 19.35 25.28
C ASP A 421 -2.88 20.36 24.26
N PRO A 422 -3.69 19.93 23.28
CA PRO A 422 -4.09 20.78 22.17
C PRO A 422 -4.99 21.94 22.63
N PRO A 423 -5.00 23.08 21.91
CA PRO A 423 -5.79 24.24 22.31
C PRO A 423 -7.28 23.92 22.44
N GLU A 424 -7.96 24.48 23.43
CA GLU A 424 -9.40 24.23 23.69
C GLU A 424 -10.27 24.42 22.43
N ARG A 425 -9.96 25.45 21.63
CA ARG A 425 -10.64 25.70 20.34
C ARG A 425 -10.49 24.56 19.33
N TRP A 426 -9.36 23.87 19.33
CA TRP A 426 -9.15 22.68 18.50
C TRP A 426 -9.97 21.50 19.01
N LEU A 427 -9.98 21.26 20.33
CA LEU A 427 -10.75 20.19 20.95
C LEU A 427 -12.25 20.32 20.65
N ASP A 428 -12.81 21.53 20.79
CA ASP A 428 -14.20 21.81 20.39
C ASP A 428 -14.46 21.51 18.91
N LEU A 429 -13.60 22.02 18.02
CA LEU A 429 -13.75 21.80 16.58
C LEU A 429 -13.66 20.30 16.22
N GLN A 430 -12.72 19.58 16.84
CA GLN A 430 -12.54 18.14 16.68
C GLN A 430 -13.80 17.38 17.12
N GLN A 431 -14.36 17.69 18.29
CA GLN A 431 -15.58 17.06 18.77
C GLN A 431 -16.77 17.32 17.83
N ARG A 432 -16.95 18.56 17.35
CA ARG A 432 -18.02 18.90 16.41
C ARG A 432 -17.84 18.20 15.05
N MET A 433 -16.60 18.04 14.57
CA MET A 433 -16.32 17.26 13.37
C MET A 433 -16.62 15.76 13.55
N ILE A 434 -16.32 15.18 14.72
CA ILE A 434 -16.63 13.79 15.05
C ILE A 434 -18.15 13.58 15.14
N ALA A 435 -18.86 14.51 15.79
CA ALA A 435 -20.32 14.50 15.88
C ALA A 435 -20.96 14.59 14.48
N TYR A 436 -20.46 15.49 13.64
CA TYR A 436 -20.89 15.60 12.25
C TYR A 436 -20.67 14.30 11.47
N GLN A 437 -19.49 13.67 11.57
CA GLN A 437 -19.25 12.37 10.94
C GLN A 437 -20.23 11.29 11.42
N LYS A 438 -20.54 11.26 12.73
CA LYS A 438 -21.51 10.34 13.31
C LYS A 438 -22.89 10.57 12.71
N GLU A 439 -23.33 11.82 12.62
CA GLU A 439 -24.62 12.17 12.04
C GLU A 439 -24.73 11.78 10.55
N LEU A 440 -23.66 11.99 9.75
CA LEU A 440 -23.63 11.52 8.37
C LEU A 440 -23.80 10.00 8.26
N ARG A 441 -23.12 9.23 9.14
CA ARG A 441 -23.26 7.76 9.19
C ARG A 441 -24.66 7.34 9.61
N ASP A 442 -25.22 7.99 10.63
CA ASP A 442 -26.54 7.69 11.17
C ASP A 442 -27.64 7.98 10.15
N LEU A 443 -27.48 9.03 9.34
CA LEU A 443 -28.37 9.37 8.23
C LEU A 443 -28.03 8.60 6.94
N GLY A 444 -26.86 7.98 6.86
CA GLY A 444 -26.45 7.19 5.69
C GLY A 444 -26.16 8.05 4.47
N ILE A 445 -25.84 9.33 4.65
CA ILE A 445 -25.41 10.25 3.59
C ILE A 445 -23.90 10.42 3.61
N ARG A 446 -23.31 10.79 2.48
CA ARG A 446 -21.90 11.14 2.33
C ARG A 446 -21.74 12.65 2.20
N ASP A 447 -20.59 13.17 2.62
CA ASP A 447 -20.33 14.63 2.63
C ASP A 447 -20.55 15.29 1.25
N TYR A 448 -20.20 14.60 0.15
CA TYR A 448 -20.37 15.13 -1.21
C TYR A 448 -21.83 15.31 -1.63
N GLN A 449 -22.79 14.69 -0.94
CA GLN A 449 -24.22 14.77 -1.26
C GLN A 449 -24.87 16.02 -0.65
N ILE A 450 -24.24 16.64 0.35
CA ILE A 450 -24.81 17.76 1.10
C ILE A 450 -25.02 19.02 0.26
N PRO A 451 -24.11 19.41 -0.66
CA PRO A 451 -24.36 20.55 -1.54
C PRO A 451 -25.63 20.40 -2.40
N ALA A 452 -26.07 19.17 -2.71
CA ALA A 452 -27.32 18.93 -3.43
C ALA A 452 -28.55 19.23 -2.54
N LEU A 453 -28.49 18.88 -1.25
CA LEU A 453 -29.54 19.19 -0.26
C LEU A 453 -29.76 20.70 -0.07
N ASP A 454 -28.71 21.48 -0.31
CA ASP A 454 -28.69 22.93 -0.13
C ASP A 454 -29.36 23.66 -1.32
N ARG A 455 -29.25 23.09 -2.53
CA ARG A 455 -29.95 23.59 -3.74
C ARG A 455 -31.45 23.34 -3.67
N GLU A 456 -31.87 22.17 -3.16
CA GLU A 456 -33.28 21.87 -2.89
C GLU A 456 -33.96 22.86 -1.92
N LYS A 457 -33.21 23.70 -1.18
CA LYS A 457 -33.79 24.78 -0.34
C LYS A 457 -34.03 26.09 -1.10
N SER A 458 -33.28 26.33 -2.18
CA SER A 458 -33.35 27.58 -2.95
C SER A 458 -34.56 27.62 -3.87
N ASP A 459 -35.03 26.45 -4.33
CA ASP A 459 -36.09 26.34 -5.33
C ASP A 459 -37.50 26.12 -4.72
N VAL A 460 -37.65 26.13 -3.38
CA VAL A 460 -38.97 25.95 -2.71
C VAL A 460 -39.77 27.25 -2.60
N LYS A 461 -39.62 28.20 -3.53
CA LYS A 461 -40.42 29.44 -3.52
C LYS A 461 -41.56 29.48 -4.52
N GLU A 462 -41.62 28.58 -5.49
CA GLU A 462 -42.79 28.37 -6.35
C GLU A 462 -42.60 26.99 -7.00
N LEU A 463 -43.65 26.15 -7.01
CA LEU A 463 -43.64 24.87 -7.72
C LEU A 463 -43.58 25.15 -9.23
N GLU A 464 -42.37 25.32 -9.76
CA GLU A 464 -42.11 25.44 -11.20
C GLU A 464 -42.26 24.06 -11.88
N PRO A 465 -42.62 23.99 -13.18
CA PRO A 465 -42.83 22.74 -13.93
C PRO A 465 -41.65 21.74 -13.92
N ASP A 466 -40.45 22.20 -13.57
CA ASP A 466 -39.23 21.39 -13.44
C ASP A 466 -39.24 20.46 -12.20
N ASP A 467 -40.05 20.75 -11.18
CA ASP A 467 -40.23 19.87 -10.01
C ASP A 467 -40.99 18.59 -10.35
N VAL A 468 -41.88 18.64 -11.35
CA VAL A 468 -42.58 17.47 -11.88
C VAL A 468 -41.61 16.55 -12.62
N LEU A 469 -40.65 17.11 -13.37
CA LEU A 469 -39.54 16.33 -13.95
C LEU A 469 -38.63 15.74 -12.86
N GLY A 470 -38.40 16.45 -11.76
CA GLY A 470 -37.65 15.96 -10.60
C GLY A 470 -38.34 14.78 -9.89
N ILE A 471 -39.66 14.83 -9.75
CA ILE A 471 -40.47 13.75 -9.19
C ILE A 471 -40.56 12.56 -10.15
N LEU A 472 -40.65 12.79 -11.48
CA LEU A 472 -40.61 11.75 -12.52
C LEU A 472 -39.21 11.14 -12.71
N ARG A 473 -38.15 11.84 -12.27
CA ARG A 473 -36.78 11.33 -12.27
C ARG A 473 -36.60 10.17 -11.31
N ILE A 474 -37.32 10.14 -10.18
CA ILE A 474 -37.26 9.06 -9.19
C ILE A 474 -37.80 7.74 -9.75
N PRO A 475 -39.03 7.66 -10.31
CA PRO A 475 -39.52 6.44 -10.94
C PRO A 475 -38.70 6.09 -12.19
N TYR A 476 -38.24 7.05 -13.00
CA TYR A 476 -37.29 6.76 -14.08
C TYR A 476 -35.99 6.13 -13.56
N GLN A 477 -35.39 6.68 -12.50
CA GLN A 477 -34.20 6.10 -11.88
C GLN A 477 -34.48 4.71 -11.30
N LEU A 478 -35.62 4.52 -10.63
CA LEU A 478 -36.03 3.22 -10.09
C LEU A 478 -36.23 2.18 -11.20
N VAL A 479 -36.91 2.54 -12.30
CA VAL A 479 -37.11 1.67 -13.46
C VAL A 479 -35.79 1.39 -14.17
N HIS A 480 -34.95 2.41 -14.40
CA HIS A 480 -33.64 2.26 -15.01
C HIS A 480 -32.71 1.35 -14.18
N ILE A 481 -32.69 1.54 -12.86
CA ILE A 481 -31.98 0.65 -11.92
C ILE A 481 -32.57 -0.75 -11.99
N MET A 482 -33.89 -0.89 -11.99
CA MET A 482 -34.55 -2.20 -12.04
C MET A 482 -34.18 -2.95 -13.32
N ILE A 483 -34.15 -2.27 -14.48
CA ILE A 483 -33.72 -2.85 -15.76
C ILE A 483 -32.23 -3.23 -15.73
N LEU A 484 -31.35 -2.33 -15.25
CA LEU A 484 -29.92 -2.62 -15.11
C LEU A 484 -29.65 -3.78 -14.15
N LEU A 485 -30.39 -3.85 -13.05
CA LEU A 485 -30.30 -4.93 -12.09
C LEU A 485 -30.83 -6.24 -12.69
N LEU A 486 -32.00 -6.24 -13.32
CA LEU A 486 -32.64 -7.45 -13.85
C LEU A 486 -31.86 -8.05 -15.02
N LEU A 487 -31.39 -7.24 -15.96
CA LEU A 487 -30.77 -7.73 -17.20
C LEU A 487 -29.27 -7.99 -17.08
N ALA A 488 -28.55 -7.25 -16.23
CA ALA A 488 -27.09 -7.34 -16.16
C ALA A 488 -26.58 -7.77 -14.78
N ALA A 489 -27.03 -7.11 -13.71
CA ALA A 489 -26.41 -7.32 -12.39
C ALA A 489 -26.88 -8.61 -11.70
N ILE A 490 -28.19 -8.90 -11.67
CA ILE A 490 -28.78 -10.01 -10.92
C ILE A 490 -28.36 -11.38 -11.50
N PRO A 491 -28.43 -11.64 -12.82
CA PRO A 491 -28.00 -12.93 -13.37
C PRO A 491 -26.52 -13.19 -13.08
N THR A 492 -25.68 -12.18 -13.32
CA THR A 492 -24.24 -12.28 -13.09
C THR A 492 -23.89 -12.40 -11.61
N LEU A 493 -24.58 -11.66 -10.75
CA LEU A 493 -24.43 -11.75 -9.30
C LEU A 493 -24.81 -13.14 -8.84
N PHE A 494 -25.93 -13.69 -9.30
CA PHE A 494 -26.41 -15.01 -8.87
C PHE A 494 -25.44 -16.13 -9.26
N LEU A 495 -24.92 -16.09 -10.51
CA LEU A 495 -23.88 -17.02 -10.94
C LEU A 495 -22.64 -16.91 -10.04
N ASN A 496 -22.14 -15.71 -9.76
CA ASN A 496 -20.90 -15.54 -9.00
C ASN A 496 -21.09 -15.48 -7.46
N LEU A 497 -22.33 -15.49 -6.96
CA LEU A 497 -22.67 -15.31 -5.55
C LEU A 497 -22.01 -16.35 -4.64
N PRO A 498 -21.99 -17.67 -4.98
CA PRO A 498 -21.37 -18.68 -4.14
C PRO A 498 -19.89 -18.37 -3.88
N VAL A 499 -19.15 -17.96 -4.92
CA VAL A 499 -17.74 -17.61 -4.80
C VAL A 499 -17.57 -16.35 -3.95
N GLY A 500 -18.41 -15.32 -4.15
CA GLY A 500 -18.37 -14.10 -3.35
C GLY A 500 -18.58 -14.34 -1.85
N LEU A 501 -19.58 -15.17 -1.50
CA LEU A 501 -19.87 -15.55 -0.12
C LEU A 501 -18.74 -16.38 0.49
N LEU A 502 -18.29 -17.41 -0.22
CA LEU A 502 -17.20 -18.28 0.24
C LEU A 502 -15.88 -17.52 0.40
N ALA A 503 -15.55 -16.61 -0.51
CA ALA A 503 -14.38 -15.74 -0.38
C ALA A 503 -14.48 -14.83 0.86
N GLY A 504 -15.66 -14.29 1.14
CA GLY A 504 -15.94 -13.52 2.35
C GLY A 504 -15.70 -14.34 3.62
N ILE A 505 -16.27 -15.53 3.71
CA ILE A 505 -16.14 -16.43 4.86
C ILE A 505 -14.69 -16.91 5.03
N TYR A 506 -14.05 -17.34 3.94
CA TYR A 506 -12.68 -17.81 3.92
C TYR A 506 -11.70 -16.73 4.41
N SER A 507 -11.77 -15.54 3.83
CA SER A 507 -10.89 -14.42 4.19
C SER A 507 -11.06 -13.99 5.64
N GLU A 508 -12.30 -14.03 6.18
CA GLU A 508 -12.57 -13.70 7.58
C GLU A 508 -12.00 -14.74 8.55
N ARG A 509 -12.16 -16.04 8.25
CA ARG A 509 -11.53 -17.12 9.03
C ARG A 509 -10.01 -16.97 9.04
N ARG A 510 -9.43 -16.65 7.89
CA ARG A 510 -7.99 -16.50 7.72
C ARG A 510 -7.45 -15.25 8.43
N ARG A 511 -8.18 -14.15 8.37
CA ARG A 511 -7.91 -12.92 9.13
C ARG A 511 -7.81 -13.20 10.62
N LYS A 512 -8.81 -13.88 11.21
CA LYS A 512 -8.81 -14.22 12.65
C LYS A 512 -7.59 -15.06 13.04
N LYS A 513 -7.23 -16.06 12.22
CA LYS A 513 -6.06 -16.91 12.44
C LYS A 513 -4.74 -16.13 12.38
N LEU A 514 -4.60 -15.20 11.43
CA LEU A 514 -3.40 -14.38 11.27
C LEU A 514 -3.30 -13.26 12.31
N LEU A 515 -4.42 -12.72 12.76
CA LEU A 515 -4.47 -11.77 13.87
C LEU A 515 -3.97 -12.44 15.16
N ALA A 516 -4.47 -13.65 15.47
CA ALA A 516 -4.02 -14.41 16.65
C ALA A 516 -2.51 -14.75 16.63
N LYS A 517 -1.91 -14.89 15.44
CA LYS A 517 -0.48 -15.20 15.28
C LYS A 517 0.41 -13.95 15.27
N SER A 518 -0.15 -12.75 15.08
CA SER A 518 0.62 -11.52 14.86
C SER A 518 0.56 -10.57 16.04
N LYS A 519 1.70 -9.98 16.39
CA LYS A 519 1.80 -8.95 17.43
C LYS A 519 1.76 -7.53 16.88
N VAL A 520 2.00 -7.39 15.58
CA VAL A 520 2.16 -6.08 14.93
C VAL A 520 0.86 -5.61 14.27
N LYS A 521 -0.03 -6.56 13.93
CA LYS A 521 -1.33 -6.30 13.28
C LYS A 521 -2.36 -5.86 14.31
N VAL A 522 -3.09 -4.79 14.01
CA VAL A 522 -4.12 -4.22 14.91
C VAL A 522 -5.46 -4.92 14.68
N ARG A 523 -5.89 -5.02 13.42
CA ARG A 523 -7.14 -5.69 12.98
C ARG A 523 -6.89 -6.74 11.90
N ALA A 524 -5.64 -6.86 11.43
CA ALA A 524 -5.22 -7.74 10.33
C ALA A 524 -5.99 -7.49 9.03
N TYR A 525 -6.45 -6.27 8.78
CA TYR A 525 -7.19 -5.96 7.54
C TYR A 525 -6.32 -6.02 6.29
N ASP A 526 -5.00 -5.92 6.45
CA ASP A 526 -3.98 -5.97 5.40
C ASP A 526 -3.93 -7.33 4.66
N VAL A 527 -4.50 -8.39 5.24
CA VAL A 527 -4.53 -9.73 4.64
C VAL A 527 -5.84 -10.03 3.90
N MET A 528 -6.93 -9.33 4.24
CA MET A 528 -8.27 -9.72 3.78
C MET A 528 -8.41 -9.68 2.27
N LEU A 529 -7.95 -8.60 1.63
CA LEU A 529 -8.07 -8.45 0.18
C LEU A 529 -7.22 -9.50 -0.54
N THR A 530 -6.01 -9.75 -0.05
CA THR A 530 -5.11 -10.77 -0.59
C THR A 530 -5.75 -12.16 -0.53
N GLU A 531 -6.30 -12.54 0.61
CA GLU A 531 -6.91 -13.86 0.78
C GLU A 531 -8.18 -14.02 -0.08
N LYS A 532 -8.96 -12.94 -0.29
CA LYS A 532 -10.10 -12.95 -1.24
C LYS A 532 -9.62 -13.16 -2.68
N VAL A 533 -8.58 -12.43 -3.10
CA VAL A 533 -8.03 -12.52 -4.45
C VAL A 533 -7.48 -13.91 -4.72
N LEU A 534 -6.66 -14.44 -3.82
CA LEU A 534 -6.08 -15.79 -3.96
C LEU A 534 -7.16 -16.87 -4.02
N PHE A 535 -8.22 -16.75 -3.20
CA PHE A 535 -9.36 -17.66 -3.27
C PHE A 535 -10.06 -17.57 -4.63
N CYS A 536 -10.35 -16.36 -5.12
CA CYS A 536 -11.05 -16.16 -6.39
C CYS A 536 -10.26 -16.65 -7.63
N ILE A 537 -8.92 -16.56 -7.61
CA ILE A 537 -8.07 -17.08 -8.71
C ILE A 537 -8.33 -18.56 -8.97
N VAL A 538 -8.65 -19.33 -7.94
CA VAL A 538 -8.94 -20.77 -8.05
C VAL A 538 -10.45 -21.03 -8.17
N ALA A 539 -11.25 -20.36 -7.35
CA ALA A 539 -12.68 -20.64 -7.23
C ALA A 539 -13.48 -20.22 -8.47
N ILE A 540 -13.12 -19.12 -9.15
CA ILE A 540 -13.84 -18.65 -10.34
C ILE A 540 -13.67 -19.63 -11.53
N PRO A 541 -12.44 -20.02 -11.93
CA PRO A 541 -12.29 -21.01 -13.01
C PRO A 541 -12.92 -22.35 -12.66
N SER A 542 -12.84 -22.78 -11.39
CA SER A 542 -13.48 -24.02 -10.93
C SER A 542 -15.00 -23.97 -11.05
N LEU A 543 -15.61 -22.81 -10.74
CA LEU A 543 -17.05 -22.59 -10.89
C LEU A 543 -17.45 -22.63 -12.37
N TRP A 544 -16.68 -22.02 -13.25
CA TRP A 544 -16.96 -22.04 -14.69
C TRP A 544 -16.78 -23.43 -15.30
N LEU A 545 -15.78 -24.18 -14.84
CA LEU A 545 -15.64 -25.59 -15.21
C LEU A 545 -16.84 -26.42 -14.71
N PHE A 546 -17.33 -26.15 -13.51
CA PHE A 546 -18.56 -26.75 -13.02
C PHE A 546 -19.76 -26.41 -13.91
N TYR A 547 -19.92 -25.16 -14.34
CA TYR A 547 -20.96 -24.78 -15.31
C TYR A 547 -20.82 -25.50 -16.64
N PHE A 548 -19.60 -25.61 -17.16
CA PHE A 548 -19.32 -26.36 -18.38
C PHE A 548 -19.80 -27.82 -18.26
N LEU A 549 -19.46 -28.49 -17.15
CA LEU A 549 -19.84 -29.88 -16.90
C LEU A 549 -21.37 -30.03 -16.74
N VAL A 550 -22.00 -29.12 -16.00
CA VAL A 550 -23.47 -29.16 -15.82
C VAL A 550 -24.18 -28.96 -17.16
N LEU A 551 -23.77 -27.98 -17.96
CA LEU A 551 -24.38 -27.75 -19.28
C LEU A 551 -24.15 -28.95 -20.22
N SER A 552 -22.94 -29.51 -20.21
CA SER A 552 -22.61 -30.65 -21.09
C SER A 552 -23.35 -31.94 -20.73
N VAL A 553 -23.75 -32.12 -19.47
CA VAL A 553 -24.43 -33.35 -19.01
C VAL A 553 -25.95 -33.21 -18.98
N PHE A 554 -26.47 -32.03 -18.65
CA PHE A 554 -27.89 -31.84 -18.37
C PHE A 554 -28.63 -31.04 -19.45
N THR A 555 -27.96 -30.65 -20.54
CA THR A 555 -28.60 -29.94 -21.65
C THR A 555 -28.22 -30.53 -23.00
N ASP A 556 -29.12 -30.39 -23.98
CA ASP A 556 -28.90 -30.81 -25.37
C ASP A 556 -28.13 -29.75 -26.19
N LEU A 557 -27.44 -28.82 -25.53
CA LEU A 557 -26.66 -27.77 -26.20
C LEU A 557 -25.45 -28.39 -26.91
N ASP A 558 -25.19 -27.95 -28.13
CA ASP A 558 -24.01 -28.36 -28.88
C ASP A 558 -22.72 -27.79 -28.26
N GLY A 559 -21.63 -28.55 -28.39
CA GLY A 559 -20.32 -28.18 -27.84
C GLY A 559 -19.85 -26.77 -28.19
N PRO A 560 -20.01 -26.28 -29.44
CA PRO A 560 -19.69 -24.89 -29.80
C PRO A 560 -20.47 -23.84 -28.99
N THR A 561 -21.76 -24.04 -28.77
CA THR A 561 -22.59 -23.11 -27.97
C THR A 561 -22.15 -23.07 -26.51
N ILE A 562 -21.88 -24.24 -25.91
CA ILE A 562 -21.35 -24.33 -24.55
C ILE A 562 -19.97 -23.63 -24.48
N GLY A 563 -19.11 -23.89 -25.47
CA GLY A 563 -17.79 -23.25 -25.58
C GLY A 563 -17.89 -21.73 -25.65
N LEU A 564 -18.78 -21.20 -26.50
CA LEU A 564 -19.03 -19.77 -26.61
C LEU A 564 -19.53 -19.17 -25.29
N PHE A 565 -20.46 -19.85 -24.61
CA PHE A 565 -20.94 -19.42 -23.30
C PHE A 565 -19.79 -19.30 -22.29
N ILE A 566 -18.96 -20.35 -22.13
CA ILE A 566 -17.85 -20.34 -21.18
C ILE A 566 -16.80 -19.28 -21.51
N VAL A 567 -16.45 -19.10 -22.78
CA VAL A 567 -15.49 -18.08 -23.22
C VAL A 567 -16.03 -16.67 -22.99
N SER A 568 -17.36 -16.48 -23.00
CA SER A 568 -18.00 -15.19 -22.75
C SER A 568 -18.12 -14.83 -21.26
N LEU A 569 -18.08 -15.81 -20.35
CA LEU A 569 -18.26 -15.61 -18.90
C LEU A 569 -17.34 -14.55 -18.26
N PRO A 570 -16.03 -14.44 -18.59
CA PRO A 570 -15.18 -13.39 -18.03
C PRO A 570 -15.68 -11.97 -18.36
N VAL A 571 -16.15 -11.76 -19.60
CA VAL A 571 -16.65 -10.45 -20.06
C VAL A 571 -17.96 -10.13 -19.34
N PHE A 572 -18.89 -11.08 -19.28
CA PHE A 572 -20.14 -10.89 -18.55
C PHE A 572 -19.92 -10.70 -17.04
N ALA A 573 -19.00 -11.44 -16.43
CA ALA A 573 -18.63 -11.26 -15.02
C ALA A 573 -18.10 -9.84 -14.76
N TYR A 574 -17.23 -9.32 -15.63
CA TYR A 574 -16.73 -7.95 -15.53
C TYR A 574 -17.84 -6.91 -15.69
N MET A 575 -18.69 -7.05 -16.72
CA MET A 575 -19.83 -6.17 -16.95
C MET A 575 -20.82 -6.18 -15.78
N GLY A 576 -21.10 -7.36 -15.21
CA GLY A 576 -21.96 -7.51 -14.03
C GLY A 576 -21.38 -6.86 -12.77
N ILE A 577 -20.06 -6.86 -12.60
CA ILE A 577 -19.39 -6.12 -11.51
C ILE A 577 -19.57 -4.62 -11.69
N ILE A 578 -19.37 -4.09 -12.91
CA ILE A 578 -19.60 -2.66 -13.20
C ILE A 578 -21.06 -2.28 -12.96
N ALA A 579 -22.01 -3.08 -13.46
CA ALA A 579 -23.44 -2.85 -13.28
C ALA A 579 -23.86 -2.92 -11.82
N THR A 580 -23.32 -3.89 -11.05
CA THR A 580 -23.55 -4.02 -9.61
C THR A 580 -22.98 -2.83 -8.85
N GLU A 581 -21.80 -2.34 -9.22
CA GLU A 581 -21.23 -1.13 -8.61
C GLU A 581 -22.11 0.09 -8.86
N ALA A 582 -22.53 0.30 -10.11
CA ALA A 582 -23.44 1.40 -10.48
C ALA A 582 -24.75 1.29 -9.69
N GLY A 583 -25.36 0.11 -9.65
CA GLY A 583 -26.58 -0.17 -8.88
C GLY A 583 -26.41 0.06 -7.37
N MET A 584 -25.27 -0.33 -6.79
CA MET A 584 -24.99 -0.13 -5.36
C MET A 584 -24.79 1.33 -4.99
N VAL A 585 -24.22 2.15 -5.87
CA VAL A 585 -24.15 3.61 -5.66
C VAL A 585 -25.56 4.17 -5.55
N THR A 586 -26.42 3.85 -6.52
CA THR A 586 -27.78 4.36 -6.54
C THR A 586 -28.65 3.79 -5.40
N PHE A 587 -28.45 2.52 -5.02
CA PHE A 587 -29.10 1.93 -3.84
C PHE A 587 -28.73 2.65 -2.55
N ASN A 588 -27.46 3.01 -2.37
CA ASN A 588 -27.05 3.81 -1.22
C ASN A 588 -27.68 5.22 -1.22
N ASP A 589 -27.98 5.76 -2.40
CA ASP A 589 -28.65 7.05 -2.55
C ASP A 589 -30.16 6.97 -2.21
N ILE A 590 -30.80 5.79 -2.25
CA ILE A 590 -32.20 5.57 -1.81
C ILE A 590 -32.35 5.76 -0.29
N ARG A 591 -31.37 5.31 0.50
CA ARG A 591 -31.46 5.32 1.97
C ARG A 591 -31.71 6.73 2.55
N PRO A 592 -31.07 7.81 2.07
CA PRO A 592 -31.43 9.19 2.40
C PRO A 592 -32.88 9.55 2.08
N TYR A 593 -33.40 9.20 0.90
CA TYR A 593 -34.79 9.48 0.52
C TYR A 593 -35.79 8.75 1.42
N TYR A 594 -35.53 7.48 1.75
CA TYR A 594 -36.33 6.74 2.73
C TYR A 594 -36.33 7.43 4.10
N LYS A 595 -35.16 7.89 4.58
CA LYS A 595 -35.09 8.60 5.86
C LYS A 595 -35.77 9.96 5.84
N ARG A 596 -35.86 10.62 4.68
CA ARG A 596 -36.70 11.82 4.53
C ARG A 596 -38.17 11.53 4.80
N LEU A 597 -38.65 10.29 4.84
CA LEU A 597 -40.05 10.02 5.22
C LEU A 597 -40.31 10.27 6.72
N PHE A 598 -39.28 10.16 7.58
CA PHE A 598 -39.43 10.34 9.03
C PHE A 598 -39.23 11.81 9.46
N PRO A 599 -40.15 12.39 10.26
CA PRO A 599 -40.08 13.79 10.69
C PRO A 599 -38.80 14.17 11.44
N SER A 600 -38.29 13.29 12.32
CA SER A 600 -37.04 13.52 13.08
C SER A 600 -35.81 13.60 12.18
N SER A 601 -35.76 12.76 11.14
CA SER A 601 -34.67 12.73 10.16
C SER A 601 -34.73 13.92 9.20
N ARG A 602 -35.93 14.40 8.84
CA ARG A 602 -36.09 15.64 8.04
C ARG A 602 -35.43 16.84 8.71
N ARG A 603 -35.63 17.03 10.02
CA ARG A 603 -35.04 18.16 10.76
C ARG A 603 -33.51 18.11 10.72
N LYS A 604 -32.93 16.93 11.00
CA LYS A 604 -31.47 16.71 10.93
C LYS A 604 -30.91 16.94 9.52
N LEU A 605 -31.54 16.37 8.50
CA LEU A 605 -31.15 16.58 7.09
C LEU A 605 -31.20 18.05 6.66
N ARG A 606 -32.18 18.82 7.15
CA ARG A 606 -32.29 20.26 6.88
C ARG A 606 -31.24 21.10 7.60
N ALA A 607 -30.74 20.64 8.76
CA ALA A 607 -29.72 21.33 9.55
C ALA A 607 -28.29 21.11 9.00
N LEU A 608 -28.04 19.94 8.40
CA LEU A 608 -26.71 19.52 7.95
C LEU A 608 -25.97 20.50 7.01
N PRO A 609 -26.60 21.13 6.00
CA PRO A 609 -25.91 22.13 5.20
C PRO A 609 -25.39 23.32 6.02
N ALA A 610 -26.18 23.78 7.00
CA ALA A 610 -25.79 24.86 7.90
C ALA A 610 -24.65 24.42 8.82
N THR A 611 -24.76 23.23 9.44
CA THR A 611 -23.69 22.63 10.26
C THR A 611 -22.39 22.50 9.47
N ARG A 612 -22.47 22.01 8.23
CA ARG A 612 -21.32 21.88 7.33
C ARG A 612 -20.69 23.24 7.05
N ARG A 613 -21.48 24.25 6.65
CA ARG A 613 -20.98 25.62 6.40
C ARG A 613 -20.30 26.21 7.63
N GLN A 614 -20.89 26.05 8.81
CA GLN A 614 -20.29 26.53 10.06
C GLN A 614 -18.94 25.87 10.34
N LEU A 615 -18.86 24.54 10.23
CA LEU A 615 -17.59 23.81 10.36
C LEU A 615 -16.55 24.26 9.34
N GLN A 616 -16.96 24.58 8.11
CA GLN A 616 -16.03 25.12 7.10
C GLN A 616 -15.48 26.49 7.49
N VAL A 617 -16.32 27.38 8.00
CA VAL A 617 -15.91 28.71 8.47
C VAL A 617 -14.94 28.58 9.65
N ASP A 618 -15.31 27.80 10.66
CA ASP A 618 -14.52 27.63 11.88
C ASP A 618 -13.17 26.94 11.59
N LEU A 619 -13.17 25.90 10.77
CA LEU A 619 -11.94 25.22 10.35
C LEU A 619 -11.02 26.17 9.57
N ARG A 620 -11.56 26.99 8.66
CA ARG A 620 -10.76 27.97 7.92
C ARG A 620 -10.23 29.07 8.84
N ALA A 621 -11.01 29.53 9.80
CA ALA A 621 -10.59 30.53 10.78
C ALA A 621 -9.46 29.98 11.67
N PHE A 622 -9.59 28.74 12.15
CA PHE A 622 -8.57 28.06 12.91
C PHE A 622 -7.27 27.90 12.11
N ILE A 623 -7.37 27.40 10.87
CA ILE A 623 -6.23 27.26 9.95
C ILE A 623 -5.60 28.62 9.64
N LYS A 624 -6.38 29.70 9.50
CA LYS A 624 -5.83 31.04 9.27
C LYS A 624 -5.02 31.54 10.49
N LYS A 625 -5.41 31.14 11.70
CA LYS A 625 -4.71 31.51 12.94
C LYS A 625 -3.43 30.69 13.15
N VAL A 626 -3.50 29.37 12.98
CA VAL A 626 -2.37 28.45 13.25
C VAL A 626 -1.46 28.26 12.02
N GLY A 627 -2.02 28.34 10.82
CA GLY A 627 -1.34 28.10 9.55
C GLY A 627 -0.02 28.87 9.38
N PRO A 628 0.07 30.17 9.72
CA PRO A 628 1.33 30.91 9.62
C PRO A 628 2.49 30.27 10.41
N ALA A 629 2.22 29.62 11.55
CA ALA A 629 3.25 28.92 12.34
C ALA A 629 3.77 27.64 11.65
N LEU A 630 3.03 27.10 10.66
CA LEU A 630 3.45 25.95 9.86
C LEU A 630 4.39 26.32 8.70
N GLY A 631 4.67 27.62 8.50
CA GLY A 631 5.65 28.13 7.53
C GLY A 631 5.37 27.66 6.09
N GLU A 632 6.37 26.99 5.50
CA GLU A 632 6.30 26.46 4.11
C GLU A 632 5.08 25.57 3.88
N ILE A 633 4.67 24.75 4.87
CA ILE A 633 3.52 23.83 4.73
C ILE A 633 2.22 24.60 4.45
N TYR A 634 2.10 25.82 4.95
CA TYR A 634 0.93 26.66 4.75
C TYR A 634 1.00 27.51 3.47
N TYR A 635 2.15 28.14 3.21
CA TYR A 635 2.30 29.09 2.10
C TYR A 635 2.77 28.48 0.78
N GLY A 636 3.54 27.39 0.83
CA GLY A 636 4.17 26.80 -0.34
C GLY A 636 3.15 26.19 -1.30
N LYS A 637 3.23 26.53 -2.59
CA LYS A 637 2.40 25.90 -3.62
C LYS A 637 2.85 24.47 -3.91
N GLU A 638 4.16 24.29 -4.07
CA GLU A 638 4.80 22.99 -4.20
C GLU A 638 5.77 22.81 -3.04
N LEU A 639 5.78 21.61 -2.47
CA LEU A 639 6.59 21.29 -1.29
C LEU A 639 7.56 20.17 -1.60
N ASN A 640 8.79 20.32 -1.12
CA ASN A 640 9.70 19.19 -1.01
C ASN A 640 9.36 18.41 0.27
N TRP A 641 8.45 17.45 0.13
CA TRP A 641 7.99 16.63 1.24
C TRP A 641 9.12 15.85 1.93
N GLN A 642 10.18 15.49 1.19
CA GLN A 642 11.32 14.78 1.78
C GLN A 642 12.06 15.66 2.79
N GLN A 643 12.34 16.92 2.43
CA GLN A 643 12.99 17.88 3.33
C GLN A 643 12.13 18.22 4.55
N ILE A 644 10.81 18.30 4.38
CA ILE A 644 9.88 18.53 5.49
C ILE A 644 9.93 17.36 6.49
N GLN A 645 9.89 16.12 6.00
CA GLN A 645 9.95 14.94 6.87
C GLN A 645 11.28 14.83 7.62
N GLU A 646 12.39 15.12 6.93
CA GLU A 646 13.72 15.18 7.55
C GLU A 646 13.79 16.22 8.68
N ARG A 647 13.36 17.46 8.44
CA ARG A 647 13.28 18.51 9.46
C ARG A 647 12.39 18.09 10.63
N SER A 648 11.23 17.53 10.35
CA SER A 648 10.26 17.05 11.34
C SER A 648 10.87 15.96 12.24
N ARG A 649 11.64 15.03 11.67
CA ARG A 649 12.38 13.99 12.40
C ARG A 649 13.47 14.59 13.30
N LEU A 650 14.30 15.47 12.76
CA LEU A 650 15.38 16.13 13.52
C LEU A 650 14.84 16.96 14.68
N SER A 651 13.77 17.72 14.47
CA SER A 651 13.10 18.48 15.54
C SER A 651 12.51 17.55 16.61
N SER A 652 11.91 16.43 16.22
CA SER A 652 11.39 15.43 17.15
C SER A 652 12.48 14.74 17.95
N ALA A 653 13.67 14.54 17.37
CA ALA A 653 14.84 13.99 18.07
C ALA A 653 15.40 14.99 19.09
N ARG A 654 15.61 16.25 18.69
CA ARG A 654 16.06 17.32 19.61
C ARG A 654 15.13 17.50 20.81
N LEU A 655 13.82 17.45 20.60
CA LEU A 655 12.84 17.55 21.68
C LEU A 655 12.86 16.35 22.64
N LYS A 656 13.32 15.17 22.20
CA LYS A 656 13.50 13.99 23.06
C LYS A 656 14.80 14.03 23.84
N ASP A 657 15.84 14.63 23.26
CA ASP A 657 17.14 14.80 23.92
C ASP A 657 17.09 15.93 24.96
N MET A 658 16.14 16.85 24.84
CA MET A 658 15.80 17.82 25.90
C MET A 658 14.94 17.12 26.97
N THR A 659 15.58 16.37 27.86
CA THR A 659 14.98 15.94 29.13
C THR A 659 14.60 17.16 29.99
N PRO A 660 13.59 17.07 30.87
CA PRO A 660 13.06 18.21 31.64
C PRO A 660 13.95 18.60 32.83
N ASP A 661 15.26 18.77 32.61
CA ASP A 661 16.22 19.17 33.65
C ASP A 661 17.18 20.30 33.23
N ASP A 662 17.09 20.81 32.00
CA ASP A 662 17.82 22.03 31.62
C ASP A 662 17.01 23.28 32.01
N ASN A 663 17.07 23.56 33.31
CA ASN A 663 16.87 24.85 33.99
C ASN A 663 16.26 26.00 33.17
N ALA A 664 14.96 26.23 33.39
CA ALA A 664 14.46 27.59 33.42
C ALA A 664 15.17 28.33 34.58
N PRO A 665 15.70 29.55 34.39
CA PRO A 665 16.14 30.36 35.52
C PRO A 665 14.91 30.63 36.39
N GLN A 666 14.94 30.13 37.63
CA GLN A 666 14.09 30.68 38.68
C GLN A 666 14.59 32.10 38.97
N ASP A 667 14.08 33.08 38.22
CA ASP A 667 14.17 34.46 38.65
C ASP A 667 13.28 34.63 39.87
N GLY A 668 13.95 34.72 41.02
CA GLY A 668 13.34 34.98 42.32
C GLY A 668 12.62 36.32 42.32
N GLN A 669 11.31 36.29 42.55
CA GLN A 669 10.58 37.45 43.04
C GLN A 669 10.89 37.62 44.53
N SER A 670 11.93 38.39 44.83
CA SER A 670 12.09 39.06 46.12
C SER A 670 11.52 40.48 46.04
N GLY A 671 10.57 40.78 46.92
CA GLY A 671 10.51 42.07 47.62
C GLY A 671 10.00 43.29 46.84
N ASP A 672 8.72 43.58 47.03
CA ASP A 672 8.23 44.83 47.63
C ASP A 672 8.99 46.14 47.28
N LYS A 673 8.36 46.99 46.47
CA LYS A 673 8.20 48.42 46.81
C LYS A 673 7.19 49.13 45.91
N LYS A 674 6.18 49.67 46.58
CA LYS A 674 5.35 50.81 46.16
C LYS A 674 6.23 52.00 45.75
N ASP A 675 5.85 52.70 44.70
CA ASP A 675 5.39 54.10 44.74
C ASP A 675 5.55 54.81 43.38
N LYS A 676 4.45 55.52 43.02
CA LYS A 676 4.25 56.54 41.98
C LYS A 676 3.86 56.09 40.56
#